data_AF-A0AAD9ENX3-F1
#
_entry.id   AF-A0AAD9ENX3-F1
#
_cell.length_a   1.000
_cell.length_b   1.000
_cell.length_c   1.000
_cell.angle_alpha   90.00
_cell.angle_beta   90.00
_cell.angle_gamma   90.00
#
_symmetry.space_group_name_H-M   'P 1'
#
loop_
_entity.id
_entity.type
_entity.pdbx_description
1 polymer ?
#
loop_
_entity_poly.entity_id
_entity_poly.type
_entity_poly.pdbx_seq_one_letter_code
_entity_poly.pdbx_strand_id
1 'polypeptide(L)'
;MPPSKRQRVKDDSDSSDSDGSEYGVESNKGDDHNNVAPGTHMLGLSQDYVPFWTEGDAFREWYQNWKDSIIQTFNLNPRPFILEKNTTDSDIQITIHRTIQTGADQSQKELLGYIKFIKQTGTLELANFNAALDPRHLSLGGTTKRDDSKTAGTHGEGFKVAALVMTRNNRVVHIESSSGYWNFGFRGANKDKFSCQITKPATSTIKKHRDSLLSEISNGRARTNLTSYVHRDVIVRISTPKGYESIKDQQFWDWSSVAIDLHCPSPEEIIRTEHGDLLIGPPFAGRIYLKGLRVSGQGPGSATYSYGYDFAKGRINRDRERMMNQMEEARIVASIWEMAVIERPELTKEYVRLFDVARSPDVAFTDTVVSKKMAEHLWQYLLKDAPNCFFYANDPDSQLDVAHQAHLINNDLQKKASIIPRELWKMLRKFKLARTPEEHIDHKFLSSEAITIPDDLFAISVDRMLRAAMLLEHRLKICRIVYVKSDHTSIDVRQDVSSSRLFIHEKWLRFDTAHQDAACDISDISQARRKETAVFACDHVVEDLFDIVLRTVMGATNHDALRIAKLRSTARRLFRQTPRDIKVSAGSLAGQLRVEWTCNDPGIVAKHHGDDINFYVRLHRDASCWCQKHTLVLDSWAKPGAYSMECRCRCPTLKVPLSACSATFGDLDPQSWYFPMVARYHVGAFFGVAPASVAPQDWPEHDGETGQSIEVDGSADAEPVESTAGCEEWIEDQQTWSKWHAQDLPIKISQMFATRNACKCDATDNFVDTKFDSRRLNFNFEKDQYVRIKDTSGNFGTYIALVHDISPGSVRCVNTPHLIITKYSFYDQTSLLWDSKTSWDDYDKNKNRELLLHCTATKTMGTFSDDEVVAINDIDLVGHMGPDFDIMHCAKHPENLHKDKFFCRFSRSVRGEFLTLAPVSPHLLARQDRRKKAGFPDAPPGWVWVVDLTPKVLGPMEGFCSAGYQPFAAFQFDEDRDVTWKFNQLTVDEVRNDSLTIREFARIQGFSDDFVFYGSNENQYDRVTLAQPPAVARAAAERIKAVIQRSKEVKLIDFTATERPNKRRREEVEE
;
A
#
# COMPACT_ATOMS: atom_id res chain seq x y z
N MET A 1 -98.76 13.58 26.02
CA MET A 1 -98.41 12.35 26.77
C MET A 1 -96.98 11.95 26.38
N PRO A 2 -96.15 11.47 27.32
CA PRO A 2 -94.82 12.06 27.66
C PRO A 2 -93.63 11.06 27.49
N PRO A 3 -92.37 11.32 27.96
CA PRO A 3 -91.62 12.56 28.35
C PRO A 3 -90.28 12.77 27.53
N SER A 4 -89.69 13.97 27.32
CA SER A 4 -88.89 14.93 28.18
C SER A 4 -87.42 14.49 28.42
N LYS A 5 -86.30 15.27 28.31
CA LYS A 5 -85.98 16.71 28.48
C LYS A 5 -84.57 17.08 27.88
N ARG A 6 -84.47 18.28 27.26
CA ARG A 6 -83.45 19.40 27.33
C ARG A 6 -81.92 19.09 27.41
N GLN A 7 -80.95 19.84 26.84
CA GLN A 7 -80.74 21.29 26.54
C GLN A 7 -79.44 21.45 25.68
N ARG A 8 -79.36 22.17 24.52
CA ARG A 8 -78.82 23.55 24.23
C ARG A 8 -77.66 24.07 25.13
N VAL A 9 -76.60 24.81 24.72
CA VAL A 9 -76.05 25.43 23.47
C VAL A 9 -74.71 26.16 23.84
N LYS A 10 -73.73 26.25 22.90
CA LYS A 10 -72.60 27.25 22.73
C LYS A 10 -71.45 27.29 23.78
N ASP A 11 -70.19 27.65 23.51
CA ASP A 11 -69.53 28.62 22.59
C ASP A 11 -68.05 28.22 22.24
N ASP A 12 -67.42 29.07 21.43
CA ASP A 12 -66.21 29.00 20.59
C ASP A 12 -64.78 28.93 21.21
N SER A 13 -63.81 28.65 20.32
CA SER A 13 -62.48 29.29 20.09
C SER A 13 -61.16 28.58 20.48
N ASP A 14 -60.34 28.40 19.42
CA ASP A 14 -58.86 28.39 19.24
C ASP A 14 -57.95 27.57 20.18
N SER A 15 -56.95 26.79 19.73
CA SER A 15 -55.86 27.15 18.80
C SER A 15 -55.09 25.93 18.23
N SER A 16 -54.64 26.03 16.96
CA SER A 16 -53.38 25.52 16.31
C SER A 16 -52.48 24.52 17.08
N ASP A 17 -51.90 23.43 16.54
CA ASP A 17 -51.29 23.18 15.23
C ASP A 17 -50.99 21.67 15.01
N SER A 18 -51.13 21.23 13.75
CA SER A 18 -50.33 20.25 12.99
C SER A 18 -49.84 18.93 13.65
N ASP A 19 -50.67 17.87 13.56
CA ASP A 19 -50.22 16.47 13.72
C ASP A 19 -49.86 15.83 12.37
N GLY A 20 -48.61 15.35 12.28
CA GLY A 20 -48.12 14.45 11.25
C GLY A 20 -48.57 13.01 11.56
N SER A 21 -49.22 12.36 10.60
CA SER A 21 -49.69 10.98 10.75
C SER A 21 -48.53 9.98 10.64
N GLU A 22 -47.99 9.60 11.79
CA GLU A 22 -47.19 8.40 12.00
C GLU A 22 -48.15 7.21 12.20
N TYR A 23 -48.31 6.38 11.16
CA TYR A 23 -49.06 5.12 11.28
C TYR A 23 -48.19 4.06 11.96
N GLY A 24 -48.05 4.15 13.28
CA GLY A 24 -47.68 3.04 14.15
C GLY A 24 -48.92 2.28 14.56
N VAL A 25 -49.11 1.07 14.05
CA VAL A 25 -50.01 0.09 14.69
C VAL A 25 -49.14 -0.86 15.49
N GLU A 26 -49.01 -0.57 16.78
CA GLU A 26 -48.63 -1.57 17.77
C GLU A 26 -49.75 -2.62 17.86
N SER A 27 -49.40 -3.87 17.59
CA SER A 27 -50.20 -5.01 18.06
C SER A 27 -49.30 -5.90 18.91
N ASN A 28 -49.31 -5.65 20.21
CA ASN A 28 -48.84 -6.56 21.23
C ASN A 28 -49.90 -7.66 21.40
N LYS A 29 -49.68 -8.85 20.84
CA LYS A 29 -50.35 -10.12 21.20
C LYS A 29 -49.51 -11.29 20.68
N GLY A 30 -49.29 -12.26 21.56
CA GLY A 30 -48.26 -13.30 21.47
C GLY A 30 -48.28 -14.21 20.24
N ASP A 31 -47.13 -14.87 20.09
CA ASP A 31 -46.78 -15.86 19.08
C ASP A 31 -47.91 -16.82 18.74
N ASP A 32 -48.48 -16.63 17.54
CA ASP A 32 -49.32 -17.63 16.87
C ASP A 32 -49.01 -17.56 15.36
N HIS A 33 -47.83 -18.05 14.97
CA HIS A 33 -47.31 -18.05 13.59
C HIS A 33 -48.11 -18.91 12.57
N ASN A 34 -49.33 -19.36 12.88
CA ASN A 34 -50.00 -20.44 12.17
C ASN A 34 -51.25 -20.08 11.35
N ASN A 35 -51.59 -18.80 11.15
CA ASN A 35 -52.77 -18.43 10.35
C ASN A 35 -52.50 -17.30 9.36
N VAL A 36 -52.30 -17.66 8.09
CA VAL A 36 -52.34 -16.69 6.98
C VAL A 36 -53.79 -16.26 6.71
N ALA A 37 -54.04 -14.94 6.73
CA ALA A 37 -55.35 -14.38 6.42
C ALA A 37 -55.64 -14.47 4.89
N PRO A 38 -56.85 -14.89 4.47
CA PRO A 38 -57.23 -14.85 3.06
C PRO A 38 -57.28 -13.40 2.56
N GLY A 39 -56.76 -13.15 1.37
CA GLY A 39 -56.67 -11.79 0.84
C GLY A 39 -56.07 -11.73 -0.56
N THR A 40 -56.27 -10.61 -1.25
CA THR A 40 -55.57 -10.30 -2.51
C THR A 40 -54.49 -9.26 -2.22
N HIS A 41 -53.25 -9.59 -2.53
CA HIS A 41 -52.10 -8.74 -2.32
C HIS A 41 -51.58 -8.23 -3.68
N MET A 42 -51.53 -6.91 -3.84
CA MET A 42 -50.97 -6.28 -5.04
C MET A 42 -49.46 -6.19 -4.91
N LEU A 43 -48.71 -6.62 -5.94
CA LEU A 43 -47.25 -6.75 -5.86
C LEU A 43 -46.49 -5.57 -6.48
N GLY A 44 -47.20 -4.62 -7.11
CA GLY A 44 -46.58 -3.42 -7.69
C GLY A 44 -45.70 -3.66 -8.92
N LEU A 45 -45.74 -4.86 -9.52
CA LEU A 45 -45.00 -5.22 -10.73
C LEU A 45 -45.92 -5.19 -11.95
N SER A 46 -45.45 -4.58 -13.05
CA SER A 46 -46.11 -4.62 -14.35
C SER A 46 -45.78 -5.92 -15.10
N GLN A 47 -46.60 -6.28 -16.09
CA GLN A 47 -46.35 -7.45 -16.95
C GLN A 47 -44.99 -7.39 -17.65
N ASP A 48 -44.55 -6.20 -18.07
CA ASP A 48 -43.31 -6.00 -18.83
C ASP A 48 -42.07 -5.80 -17.94
N TYR A 49 -42.20 -5.95 -16.61
CA TYR A 49 -41.05 -5.94 -15.73
C TYR A 49 -40.10 -7.10 -16.08
N VAL A 50 -38.79 -6.82 -16.12
CA VAL A 50 -37.72 -7.72 -16.63
C VAL A 50 -38.08 -8.40 -17.98
N PRO A 51 -38.19 -7.62 -19.08
CA PRO A 51 -38.71 -8.15 -20.35
C PRO A 51 -37.79 -9.19 -21.01
N PHE A 52 -36.49 -9.17 -20.69
CA PHE A 52 -35.50 -10.10 -21.23
C PHE A 52 -35.42 -11.46 -20.51
N TRP A 53 -36.08 -11.60 -19.36
CA TRP A 53 -36.06 -12.86 -18.60
C TRP A 53 -36.88 -13.96 -19.28
N THR A 54 -36.23 -15.11 -19.42
CA THR A 54 -36.81 -16.36 -19.96
C THR A 54 -37.45 -17.21 -18.86
N GLU A 55 -38.18 -18.26 -19.25
CA GLU A 55 -38.69 -19.27 -18.29
C GLU A 55 -37.54 -19.97 -17.53
N GLY A 56 -36.36 -20.11 -18.15
CA GLY A 56 -35.15 -20.64 -17.48
C GLY A 56 -34.63 -19.70 -16.38
N ASP A 57 -34.68 -18.38 -16.60
CA ASP A 57 -34.32 -17.39 -15.57
C ASP A 57 -35.27 -17.45 -14.38
N ALA A 58 -36.56 -17.62 -14.63
CA ALA A 58 -37.55 -17.82 -13.59
C ALA A 58 -37.34 -19.15 -12.85
N PHE A 59 -37.05 -20.24 -13.57
CA PHE A 59 -36.73 -21.53 -12.95
C PHE A 59 -35.49 -21.46 -12.05
N ARG A 60 -34.45 -20.72 -12.44
CA ARG A 60 -33.27 -20.48 -11.60
C ARG A 60 -33.63 -19.89 -10.23
N GLU A 61 -34.50 -18.88 -10.19
CA GLU A 61 -34.95 -18.27 -8.93
C GLU A 61 -35.81 -19.23 -8.10
N TRP A 62 -36.64 -20.08 -8.74
CA TRP A 62 -37.37 -21.13 -8.03
C TRP A 62 -36.43 -22.18 -7.43
N TYR A 63 -35.48 -22.67 -8.22
CA TYR A 63 -34.47 -23.64 -7.78
C TYR A 63 -33.60 -23.07 -6.66
N GLN A 64 -33.18 -21.82 -6.77
CA GLN A 64 -32.40 -21.16 -5.73
C GLN A 64 -33.19 -21.06 -4.42
N ASN A 65 -34.47 -20.65 -4.47
CA ASN A 65 -35.30 -20.60 -3.26
C ASN A 65 -35.51 -21.99 -2.66
N TRP A 66 -35.70 -23.01 -3.51
CA TRP A 66 -35.77 -24.41 -3.12
C TRP A 66 -34.50 -24.85 -2.37
N LYS A 67 -33.33 -24.72 -3.01
CA LYS A 67 -32.01 -25.05 -2.44
C LYS A 67 -31.70 -24.30 -1.15
N ASP A 68 -31.80 -22.97 -1.17
CA ASP A 68 -31.47 -22.11 -0.01
C ASP A 68 -32.33 -22.46 1.20
N SER A 69 -33.64 -22.69 1.02
CA SER A 69 -34.52 -22.99 2.16
C SER A 69 -34.28 -24.40 2.70
N ILE A 70 -33.90 -25.39 1.89
CA ILE A 70 -33.48 -26.71 2.41
C ILE A 70 -32.17 -26.57 3.22
N ILE A 71 -31.19 -25.82 2.70
CA ILE A 71 -29.93 -25.55 3.41
C ILE A 71 -30.20 -24.87 4.74
N GLN A 72 -31.07 -23.86 4.79
CA GLN A 72 -31.41 -23.15 6.03
C GLN A 72 -32.19 -24.02 7.01
N THR A 73 -33.25 -24.70 6.55
CA THR A 73 -34.13 -25.51 7.42
C THR A 73 -33.38 -26.69 8.06
N PHE A 74 -32.46 -27.32 7.33
CA PHE A 74 -31.76 -28.52 7.79
C PHE A 74 -30.27 -28.28 8.12
N ASN A 75 -29.80 -27.03 8.05
CA ASN A 75 -28.41 -26.61 8.27
C ASN A 75 -27.39 -27.46 7.48
N LEU A 76 -27.68 -27.72 6.20
CA LEU A 76 -26.81 -28.53 5.34
C LEU A 76 -25.56 -27.76 4.91
N ASN A 77 -24.51 -28.51 4.56
CA ASN A 77 -23.38 -27.93 3.85
C ASN A 77 -23.82 -27.53 2.42
N PRO A 78 -23.65 -26.25 2.00
CA PRO A 78 -24.00 -25.83 0.65
C PRO A 78 -23.15 -26.48 -0.44
N ARG A 79 -21.97 -27.04 -0.10
CA ARG A 79 -21.11 -27.77 -1.05
C ARG A 79 -20.35 -28.93 -0.38
N PRO A 80 -20.58 -30.20 -0.78
CA PRO A 80 -21.42 -30.63 -1.90
C PRO A 80 -22.93 -30.64 -1.58
N PHE A 81 -23.74 -30.24 -2.55
CA PHE A 81 -25.21 -30.35 -2.49
C PHE A 81 -25.65 -31.53 -3.36
N ILE A 82 -25.73 -32.72 -2.76
CA ILE A 82 -25.89 -33.99 -3.49
C ILE A 82 -27.36 -34.27 -3.76
N LEU A 83 -27.70 -34.49 -5.04
CA LEU A 83 -29.05 -34.80 -5.50
C LEU A 83 -29.12 -36.21 -6.08
N GLU A 84 -30.18 -36.94 -5.74
CA GLU A 84 -30.49 -38.25 -6.32
C GLU A 84 -31.58 -38.08 -7.40
N LYS A 85 -31.31 -38.59 -8.60
CA LYS A 85 -32.22 -38.48 -9.75
C LYS A 85 -32.80 -39.85 -10.08
N ASN A 86 -34.11 -39.89 -10.28
CA ASN A 86 -34.83 -41.06 -10.78
C ASN A 86 -35.75 -40.62 -11.91
N THR A 87 -35.65 -41.23 -13.08
CA THR A 87 -36.49 -40.91 -14.25
C THR A 87 -37.30 -42.14 -14.61
N THR A 88 -38.62 -41.97 -14.66
CA THR A 88 -39.58 -42.99 -15.08
C THR A 88 -40.29 -42.53 -16.37
N ASP A 89 -41.13 -43.40 -16.93
CA ASP A 89 -41.95 -43.06 -18.10
C ASP A 89 -43.02 -42.01 -17.78
N SER A 90 -43.41 -41.87 -16.50
CA SER A 90 -44.47 -40.97 -16.07
C SER A 90 -43.95 -39.67 -15.43
N ASP A 91 -42.79 -39.71 -14.77
CA ASP A 91 -42.22 -38.56 -14.07
C ASP A 91 -40.68 -38.54 -14.01
N ILE A 92 -40.14 -37.36 -13.71
CA ILE A 92 -38.73 -37.15 -13.35
C ILE A 92 -38.71 -36.69 -11.89
N GLN A 93 -37.96 -37.37 -11.05
CA GLN A 93 -37.86 -37.10 -9.61
C GLN A 93 -36.42 -36.77 -9.26
N ILE A 94 -36.21 -35.62 -8.63
CA ILE A 94 -34.92 -35.18 -8.10
C ILE A 94 -35.10 -34.97 -6.61
N THR A 95 -34.36 -35.70 -5.80
CA THR A 95 -34.56 -35.77 -4.36
C THR A 95 -33.29 -35.45 -3.60
N ILE A 96 -33.43 -34.87 -2.42
CA ILE A 96 -32.33 -34.61 -1.50
C ILE A 96 -32.60 -35.29 -0.17
N HIS A 97 -31.57 -35.98 0.33
CA HIS A 97 -31.66 -36.79 1.54
C HIS A 97 -30.57 -36.40 2.52
N ARG A 98 -30.83 -36.61 3.82
CA ARG A 98 -29.78 -36.72 4.85
C ARG A 98 -29.77 -38.11 5.45
N THR A 99 -28.60 -38.54 5.88
CA THR A 99 -28.45 -39.80 6.59
C THR A 99 -28.64 -39.55 8.09
N ILE A 100 -29.58 -40.25 8.70
CA ILE A 100 -29.84 -40.24 10.15
C ILE A 100 -29.32 -41.56 10.71
N GLN A 101 -28.50 -41.49 11.75
CA GLN A 101 -28.11 -42.68 12.52
C GLN A 101 -29.22 -43.03 13.50
N THR A 102 -29.78 -44.23 13.40
CA THR A 102 -30.83 -44.73 14.29
C THR A 102 -30.32 -45.78 15.28
N GLY A 103 -29.01 -46.08 15.25
CA GLY A 103 -28.30 -47.00 16.15
C GLY A 103 -26.82 -47.14 15.76
N ALA A 104 -26.06 -48.01 16.44
CA ALA A 104 -24.62 -48.17 16.22
C ALA A 104 -24.23 -48.63 14.80
N ASP A 105 -25.09 -49.37 14.10
CA ASP A 105 -24.86 -49.91 12.74
C ASP A 105 -26.04 -49.68 11.76
N GLN A 106 -27.06 -48.91 12.12
CA GLN A 106 -28.22 -48.66 11.26
C GLN A 106 -28.35 -47.18 10.91
N SER A 107 -28.39 -46.90 9.60
CA SER A 107 -28.61 -45.58 9.04
C SER A 107 -29.87 -45.56 8.17
N GLN A 108 -30.67 -44.52 8.31
CA GLN A 108 -31.85 -44.28 7.50
C GLN A 108 -31.66 -43.01 6.67
N LYS A 109 -32.07 -43.03 5.39
CA LYS A 109 -32.17 -41.81 4.57
C LYS A 109 -33.49 -41.11 4.85
N GLU A 110 -33.42 -39.84 5.25
CA GLU A 110 -34.57 -38.96 5.36
C GLU A 110 -34.62 -38.01 4.17
N LEU A 111 -35.76 -37.98 3.49
CA LEU A 111 -36.06 -37.05 2.42
C LEU A 111 -36.33 -35.64 2.99
N LEU A 112 -35.60 -34.64 2.48
CA LEU A 112 -35.68 -33.25 2.94
C LEU A 112 -36.49 -32.33 2.00
N GLY A 113 -36.61 -32.73 0.74
CA GLY A 113 -37.32 -32.00 -0.30
C GLY A 113 -37.15 -32.69 -1.65
N TYR A 114 -37.92 -32.26 -2.63
CA TYR A 114 -37.86 -32.82 -3.98
C TYR A 114 -38.24 -31.82 -5.06
N ILE A 115 -37.79 -32.12 -6.29
CA ILE A 115 -38.31 -31.55 -7.52
C ILE A 115 -38.92 -32.71 -8.31
N LYS A 116 -40.17 -32.58 -8.71
CA LYS A 116 -40.90 -33.59 -9.47
C LYS A 116 -41.47 -32.98 -10.74
N PHE A 117 -41.18 -33.57 -11.88
CA PHE A 117 -41.77 -33.18 -13.16
C PHE A 117 -42.66 -34.31 -13.68
N ILE A 118 -43.96 -34.04 -13.81
CA ILE A 118 -44.97 -35.01 -14.26
C ILE A 118 -45.13 -34.86 -15.77
N LYS A 119 -44.66 -35.84 -16.54
CA LYS A 119 -44.55 -35.76 -18.00
C LYS A 119 -45.90 -35.65 -18.69
N GLN A 120 -46.89 -36.42 -18.22
CA GLN A 120 -48.22 -36.48 -18.82
C GLN A 120 -48.95 -35.12 -18.78
N THR A 121 -48.76 -34.35 -17.69
CA THR A 121 -49.45 -33.08 -17.48
C THR A 121 -48.56 -31.87 -17.71
N GLY A 122 -47.24 -32.06 -17.89
CA GLY A 122 -46.26 -30.99 -17.94
C GLY A 122 -46.27 -30.15 -16.66
N THR A 123 -46.44 -30.78 -15.49
CA THR A 123 -46.49 -30.09 -14.19
C THR A 123 -45.18 -30.25 -13.45
N LEU A 124 -44.59 -29.14 -13.03
CA LEU A 124 -43.38 -29.07 -12.23
C LEU A 124 -43.74 -28.75 -10.78
N GLU A 125 -43.24 -29.56 -9.84
CA GLU A 125 -43.40 -29.39 -8.40
C GLU A 125 -42.04 -29.23 -7.73
N LEU A 126 -41.88 -28.22 -6.87
CA LEU A 126 -40.72 -28.05 -6.01
C LEU A 126 -41.21 -28.01 -4.56
N ALA A 127 -40.76 -28.96 -3.74
CA ALA A 127 -41.19 -29.10 -2.35
C ALA A 127 -40.02 -28.93 -1.38
N ASN A 128 -40.22 -28.06 -0.39
CA ASN A 128 -39.36 -27.86 0.77
C ASN A 128 -40.10 -28.29 2.03
N PHE A 129 -39.57 -29.28 2.74
CA PHE A 129 -40.19 -29.75 3.97
C PHE A 129 -39.81 -28.89 5.17
N ASN A 130 -40.72 -28.77 6.14
CA ASN A 130 -40.56 -27.91 7.32
C ASN A 130 -40.22 -26.45 6.97
N ALA A 131 -40.79 -25.93 5.88
CA ALA A 131 -40.62 -24.56 5.44
C ALA A 131 -41.97 -23.83 5.50
N ALA A 132 -41.92 -22.51 5.69
CA ALA A 132 -43.11 -21.67 5.76
C ALA A 132 -42.92 -20.37 4.98
N LEU A 133 -44.00 -19.91 4.32
CA LEU A 133 -44.08 -18.58 3.72
C LEU A 133 -44.98 -17.68 4.55
N ASP A 134 -44.48 -16.49 4.85
CA ASP A 134 -45.20 -15.44 5.55
C ASP A 134 -45.68 -14.37 4.54
N PRO A 135 -46.89 -13.80 4.68
CA PRO A 135 -47.39 -12.74 3.79
C PRO A 135 -46.45 -11.54 3.66
N ARG A 136 -45.63 -11.24 4.67
CA ARG A 136 -44.60 -10.20 4.62
C ARG A 136 -43.57 -10.41 3.50
N HIS A 137 -43.37 -11.65 3.04
CA HIS A 137 -42.49 -11.96 1.91
C HIS A 137 -43.04 -11.45 0.55
N LEU A 138 -44.33 -11.08 0.48
CA LEU A 138 -44.92 -10.45 -0.70
C LEU A 138 -44.51 -8.97 -0.86
N SER A 139 -44.17 -8.29 0.24
CA SER A 139 -43.66 -6.91 0.21
C SER A 139 -42.29 -6.82 -0.45
N LEU A 140 -42.00 -5.74 -1.18
CA LEU A 140 -40.68 -5.52 -1.79
C LEU A 140 -39.60 -5.41 -0.71
N GLY A 141 -38.44 -6.04 -0.94
CA GLY A 141 -37.31 -6.06 0.01
C GLY A 141 -37.43 -7.00 1.22
N GLY A 142 -38.56 -7.67 1.43
CA GLY A 142 -38.74 -8.67 2.49
C GLY A 142 -37.97 -9.96 2.21
N THR A 143 -36.95 -10.25 3.01
CA THR A 143 -36.14 -11.48 2.91
C THR A 143 -35.62 -11.90 4.27
N THR A 144 -35.60 -13.21 4.54
CA THR A 144 -34.96 -13.81 5.71
C THR A 144 -33.46 -14.08 5.50
N LYS A 145 -32.92 -13.76 4.31
CA LYS A 145 -31.61 -14.21 3.82
C LYS A 145 -30.55 -13.09 3.70
N ARG A 146 -30.81 -11.89 4.24
CA ARG A 146 -30.02 -10.67 3.94
C ARG A 146 -28.55 -10.73 4.42
N ASP A 147 -28.25 -11.56 5.43
CA ASP A 147 -26.90 -11.68 6.04
C ASP A 147 -26.38 -13.14 6.10
N ASP A 148 -27.04 -14.09 5.44
CA ASP A 148 -26.63 -15.50 5.46
C ASP A 148 -25.67 -15.84 4.30
N SER A 149 -24.38 -15.90 4.63
CA SER A 149 -23.31 -16.23 3.68
C SER A 149 -23.43 -17.61 3.03
N LYS A 150 -24.24 -18.54 3.57
CA LYS A 150 -24.47 -19.87 2.98
C LYS A 150 -25.49 -19.85 1.83
N THR A 151 -26.37 -18.85 1.78
CA THR A 151 -27.40 -18.74 0.73
C THR A 151 -26.94 -17.94 -0.48
N ALA A 152 -27.53 -18.19 -1.64
CA ALA A 152 -27.24 -17.46 -2.86
C ALA A 152 -28.17 -16.24 -3.09
N GLY A 153 -29.25 -16.10 -2.31
CA GLY A 153 -30.27 -15.05 -2.47
C GLY A 153 -30.30 -14.00 -1.37
N THR A 154 -30.18 -12.72 -1.72
CA THR A 154 -30.04 -11.63 -0.76
C THR A 154 -31.08 -10.50 -0.90
N HIS A 155 -31.80 -10.40 -2.02
CA HIS A 155 -32.60 -9.20 -2.37
C HIS A 155 -34.10 -9.25 -1.99
N GLY A 156 -34.68 -10.45 -1.78
CA GLY A 156 -36.08 -10.60 -1.35
C GLY A 156 -37.15 -10.41 -2.43
N GLU A 157 -36.76 -10.34 -3.70
CA GLU A 157 -37.67 -10.13 -4.83
C GLU A 157 -37.78 -11.33 -5.78
N GLY A 158 -36.81 -12.26 -5.75
CA GLY A 158 -36.60 -13.30 -6.77
C GLY A 158 -37.83 -14.15 -7.09
N PHE A 159 -38.50 -14.73 -6.09
CA PHE A 159 -39.65 -15.60 -6.34
C PHE A 159 -40.88 -14.86 -6.90
N LYS A 160 -41.03 -13.57 -6.59
CA LYS A 160 -42.12 -12.72 -7.13
C LYS A 160 -41.90 -12.45 -8.61
N VAL A 161 -40.65 -12.12 -8.97
CA VAL A 161 -40.25 -11.92 -10.36
C VAL A 161 -40.34 -13.23 -11.14
N ALA A 162 -39.94 -14.36 -10.54
CA ALA A 162 -40.11 -15.68 -11.15
C ALA A 162 -41.58 -16.03 -11.39
N ALA A 163 -42.46 -15.73 -10.43
CA ALA A 163 -43.91 -15.92 -10.59
C ALA A 163 -44.49 -15.03 -11.70
N LEU A 164 -44.03 -13.78 -11.80
CA LEU A 164 -44.42 -12.87 -12.87
C LEU A 164 -44.02 -13.41 -14.24
N VAL A 165 -42.76 -13.82 -14.42
CA VAL A 165 -42.23 -14.32 -15.70
C VAL A 165 -42.95 -15.60 -16.12
N MET A 166 -43.19 -16.54 -15.20
CA MET A 166 -43.97 -17.74 -15.49
C MET A 166 -45.42 -17.40 -15.89
N THR A 167 -46.06 -16.47 -15.17
CA THR A 167 -47.45 -16.05 -15.46
C THR A 167 -47.55 -15.33 -16.81
N ARG A 168 -46.57 -14.48 -17.16
CA ARG A 168 -46.47 -13.79 -18.46
C ARG A 168 -46.35 -14.79 -19.63
N ASN A 169 -45.68 -15.91 -19.41
CA ASN A 169 -45.52 -16.98 -20.40
C ASN A 169 -46.66 -18.02 -20.35
N ASN A 170 -47.86 -17.63 -19.87
CA ASN A 170 -49.05 -18.48 -19.79
C ASN A 170 -48.86 -19.75 -18.93
N ARG A 171 -48.03 -19.69 -17.88
CA ARG A 171 -47.94 -20.75 -16.87
C ARG A 171 -48.75 -20.37 -15.62
N VAL A 172 -49.34 -21.37 -14.97
CA VAL A 172 -50.05 -21.20 -13.71
C VAL A 172 -49.08 -21.49 -12.56
N VAL A 173 -48.86 -20.50 -11.71
CA VAL A 173 -48.03 -20.61 -10.50
C VAL A 173 -48.93 -20.70 -9.27
N HIS A 174 -48.84 -21.83 -8.58
CA HIS A 174 -49.59 -22.13 -7.37
C HIS A 174 -48.63 -22.53 -6.25
N ILE A 175 -48.72 -21.90 -5.08
CA ILE A 175 -47.91 -22.26 -3.92
C ILE A 175 -48.81 -22.70 -2.78
N GLU A 176 -48.51 -23.83 -2.15
CA GLU A 176 -49.14 -24.24 -0.89
C GLU A 176 -48.14 -24.04 0.24
N SER A 177 -48.50 -23.25 1.26
CA SER A 177 -47.69 -23.03 2.46
C SER A 177 -48.50 -22.37 3.56
N SER A 178 -48.12 -22.61 4.82
CA SER A 178 -48.69 -21.93 6.01
C SER A 178 -50.22 -22.03 6.07
N SER A 179 -50.77 -23.20 5.70
CA SER A 179 -52.21 -23.46 5.61
C SER A 179 -52.96 -22.55 4.61
N GLY A 180 -52.29 -22.07 3.57
CA GLY A 180 -52.86 -21.23 2.51
C GLY A 180 -52.45 -21.66 1.11
N TYR A 181 -53.31 -21.35 0.13
CA TYR A 181 -53.07 -21.49 -1.30
C TYR A 181 -52.83 -20.11 -1.92
N TRP A 182 -51.67 -19.93 -2.52
CA TRP A 182 -51.18 -18.67 -3.06
C TRP A 182 -51.17 -18.78 -4.59
N ASN A 183 -52.05 -18.03 -5.24
CA ASN A 183 -52.22 -18.08 -6.69
C ASN A 183 -51.83 -16.75 -7.30
N PHE A 184 -50.91 -16.78 -8.26
CA PHE A 184 -50.43 -15.57 -8.94
C PHE A 184 -51.20 -15.35 -10.24
N GLY A 185 -51.49 -14.08 -10.53
CA GLY A 185 -52.23 -13.72 -11.73
C GLY A 185 -52.34 -12.21 -11.94
N PHE A 186 -52.65 -11.84 -13.18
CA PHE A 186 -52.94 -10.48 -13.56
C PHE A 186 -54.40 -10.12 -13.27
N ARG A 187 -54.62 -8.95 -12.65
CA ARG A 187 -55.94 -8.42 -12.29
C ARG A 187 -56.08 -6.96 -12.75
N GLY A 188 -57.32 -6.47 -12.72
CA GLY A 188 -57.69 -5.13 -13.17
C GLY A 188 -58.42 -5.14 -14.51
N ALA A 189 -59.04 -4.00 -14.87
CA ALA A 189 -59.80 -3.85 -16.12
C ALA A 189 -58.93 -4.12 -17.36
N ASN A 190 -57.64 -3.80 -17.30
CA ASN A 190 -56.68 -4.01 -18.37
C ASN A 190 -55.78 -5.26 -18.17
N LYS A 191 -56.02 -6.06 -17.12
CA LYS A 191 -55.16 -7.21 -16.72
C LYS A 191 -53.66 -6.84 -16.66
N ASP A 192 -53.34 -5.65 -16.16
CA ASP A 192 -52.00 -5.07 -16.15
C ASP A 192 -51.32 -5.13 -14.77
N LYS A 193 -52.09 -5.38 -13.70
CA LYS A 193 -51.57 -5.37 -12.33
C LYS A 193 -51.32 -6.79 -11.81
N PHE A 194 -50.07 -7.10 -11.50
CA PHE A 194 -49.70 -8.40 -10.95
C PHE A 194 -50.10 -8.52 -9.46
N SER A 195 -50.76 -9.63 -9.11
CA SER A 195 -51.33 -9.86 -7.78
C SER A 195 -51.18 -11.31 -7.33
N CYS A 196 -51.15 -11.51 -6.03
CA CYS A 196 -51.21 -12.83 -5.39
C CYS A 196 -52.51 -12.95 -4.59
N GLN A 197 -53.32 -13.97 -4.90
CA GLN A 197 -54.53 -14.30 -4.15
C GLN A 197 -54.24 -15.44 -3.18
N ILE A 198 -54.43 -15.19 -1.89
CA ILE A 198 -54.31 -16.20 -0.84
C ILE A 198 -55.71 -16.69 -0.45
N THR A 199 -55.92 -18.00 -0.52
CA THR A 199 -57.17 -18.68 -0.13
C THR A 199 -56.89 -19.79 0.88
N LYS A 200 -57.89 -20.17 1.68
CA LYS A 200 -57.75 -21.24 2.67
C LYS A 200 -58.16 -22.61 2.08
N PRO A 201 -57.41 -23.69 2.37
CA PRO A 201 -57.86 -25.04 2.07
C PRO A 201 -59.08 -25.41 2.91
N ALA A 202 -59.89 -26.34 2.40
CA ALA A 202 -61.02 -26.87 3.15
C ALA A 202 -60.55 -27.54 4.46
N THR A 203 -61.29 -27.33 5.55
CA THR A 203 -60.95 -27.87 6.88
C THR A 203 -60.83 -29.40 6.89
N SER A 204 -61.58 -30.09 6.01
CA SER A 204 -61.49 -31.53 5.78
C SER A 204 -60.14 -31.96 5.21
N THR A 205 -59.53 -31.16 4.33
CA THR A 205 -58.21 -31.43 3.74
C THR A 205 -57.11 -31.26 4.78
N ILE A 206 -57.16 -30.20 5.61
CA ILE A 206 -56.20 -29.98 6.70
C ILE A 206 -56.27 -31.13 7.72
N LYS A 207 -57.49 -31.56 8.07
CA LYS A 207 -57.69 -32.69 8.99
C LYS A 207 -57.10 -33.98 8.43
N LYS A 208 -57.40 -34.33 7.17
CA LYS A 208 -56.79 -35.49 6.48
C LYS A 208 -55.25 -35.43 6.48
N HIS A 209 -54.67 -34.28 6.17
CA HIS A 209 -53.21 -34.11 6.17
C HIS A 209 -52.61 -34.31 7.56
N ARG A 210 -53.28 -33.81 8.62
CA ARG A 210 -52.84 -34.03 10.01
C ARG A 210 -52.96 -35.49 10.43
N ASP A 211 -54.06 -36.15 10.07
CA ASP A 211 -54.28 -37.57 10.39
C ASP A 211 -53.26 -38.48 9.68
N SER A 212 -52.97 -38.22 8.40
CA SER A 212 -51.91 -38.91 7.64
C SER A 212 -50.53 -38.68 8.25
N LEU A 213 -50.21 -37.45 8.66
CA LEU A 213 -48.94 -37.13 9.29
C LEU A 213 -48.77 -37.82 10.66
N LEU A 214 -49.83 -37.84 11.48
CA LEU A 214 -49.83 -38.51 12.79
C LEU A 214 -49.59 -40.02 12.64
N SER A 215 -50.18 -40.65 11.61
CA SER A 215 -49.95 -42.05 11.29
C SER A 215 -48.52 -42.34 10.81
N GLU A 216 -47.85 -41.37 10.17
CA GLU A 216 -46.45 -41.51 9.75
C GLU A 216 -45.49 -41.36 10.94
N ILE A 217 -45.74 -40.39 11.82
CA ILE A 217 -44.94 -40.12 13.03
C ILE A 217 -45.04 -41.31 14.01
N SER A 218 -46.21 -41.93 14.16
CA SER A 218 -46.40 -43.09 15.05
C SER A 218 -45.61 -44.32 14.62
N ASN A 219 -45.17 -44.40 13.36
CA ASN A 219 -44.39 -45.52 12.83
C ASN A 219 -42.87 -45.34 13.01
N GLY A 220 -42.41 -44.21 13.57
CA GLY A 220 -41.00 -43.97 13.93
C GLY A 220 -40.00 -43.95 12.77
N ARG A 221 -40.46 -43.94 11.51
CA ARG A 221 -39.62 -43.99 10.31
C ARG A 221 -39.36 -42.57 9.80
N ALA A 222 -38.12 -42.30 9.38
CA ALA A 222 -37.81 -41.09 8.64
C ALA A 222 -38.65 -40.98 7.36
N ARG A 223 -38.98 -39.74 6.97
CA ARG A 223 -39.82 -39.45 5.79
C ARG A 223 -39.14 -39.93 4.52
N THR A 224 -39.85 -40.69 3.69
CA THR A 224 -39.32 -41.26 2.43
C THR A 224 -40.27 -41.09 1.24
N ASN A 225 -41.51 -40.67 1.47
CA ASN A 225 -42.52 -40.47 0.44
C ASN A 225 -42.51 -39.04 -0.13
N LEU A 226 -42.85 -38.92 -1.41
CA LEU A 226 -42.99 -37.64 -2.14
C LEU A 226 -44.35 -36.97 -1.88
N THR A 227 -44.83 -37.02 -0.65
CA THR A 227 -46.08 -36.36 -0.23
C THR A 227 -45.74 -35.04 0.45
N SER A 228 -46.50 -33.96 0.27
CA SER A 228 -46.30 -32.67 0.96
C SER A 228 -47.56 -32.27 1.74
N TYR A 229 -47.37 -31.53 2.83
CA TYR A 229 -48.47 -31.09 3.69
C TYR A 229 -48.55 -29.56 3.79
N VAL A 230 -49.63 -28.95 3.26
CA VAL A 230 -49.85 -27.49 3.20
C VAL A 230 -49.67 -26.72 4.53
N HIS A 231 -49.83 -27.36 5.68
CA HIS A 231 -49.69 -26.72 6.99
C HIS A 231 -48.26 -26.77 7.55
N ARG A 232 -47.34 -27.48 6.89
CA ARG A 232 -45.99 -27.80 7.39
C ARG A 232 -44.89 -27.55 6.35
N ASP A 233 -45.19 -27.75 5.08
CA ASP A 233 -44.25 -27.70 3.97
C ASP A 233 -44.58 -26.54 3.02
N VAL A 234 -43.61 -26.15 2.19
CA VAL A 234 -43.83 -25.27 1.02
C VAL A 234 -43.78 -26.13 -0.23
N ILE A 235 -44.80 -26.05 -1.08
CA ILE A 235 -44.77 -26.63 -2.42
C ILE A 235 -45.12 -25.59 -3.47
N VAL A 236 -44.25 -25.45 -4.46
CA VAL A 236 -44.47 -24.61 -5.64
C VAL A 236 -44.86 -25.53 -6.80
N ARG A 237 -46.05 -25.32 -7.36
CA ARG A 237 -46.51 -26.01 -8.57
C ARG A 237 -46.58 -25.04 -9.74
N ILE A 238 -45.93 -25.41 -10.83
CA ILE A 238 -45.95 -24.69 -12.10
C ILE A 238 -46.58 -25.63 -13.12
N SER A 239 -47.72 -25.22 -13.67
CA SER A 239 -48.49 -26.02 -14.62
C SER A 239 -48.92 -25.18 -15.82
N THR A 240 -49.48 -25.84 -16.82
CA THR A 240 -50.01 -25.17 -18.01
C THR A 240 -51.54 -25.15 -17.95
N PRO A 241 -52.20 -24.01 -18.23
CA PRO A 241 -53.66 -23.95 -18.31
C PRO A 241 -54.20 -24.85 -19.42
N LYS A 242 -55.45 -25.30 -19.28
CA LYS A 242 -56.13 -26.09 -20.32
C LYS A 242 -56.18 -25.29 -21.64
N GLY A 243 -55.74 -25.92 -22.73
CA GLY A 243 -55.74 -25.33 -24.08
C GLY A 243 -54.40 -24.72 -24.52
N TYR A 244 -53.37 -24.73 -23.66
CA TYR A 244 -52.00 -24.32 -24.01
C TYR A 244 -51.05 -25.54 -24.05
N GLU A 245 -49.92 -25.41 -24.75
CA GLU A 245 -48.93 -26.49 -24.87
C GLU A 245 -48.26 -26.79 -23.53
N SER A 246 -48.40 -28.04 -23.07
CA SER A 246 -47.78 -28.53 -21.84
C SER A 246 -46.26 -28.48 -21.92
N ILE A 247 -45.61 -28.20 -20.79
CA ILE A 247 -44.15 -28.24 -20.67
C ILE A 247 -43.68 -29.66 -21.04
N LYS A 248 -42.67 -29.76 -21.91
CA LYS A 248 -42.08 -31.03 -22.34
C LYS A 248 -40.83 -31.38 -21.52
N ASP A 249 -40.47 -32.65 -21.48
CA ASP A 249 -39.26 -33.16 -20.82
C ASP A 249 -37.99 -32.38 -21.21
N GLN A 250 -37.82 -32.11 -22.51
CA GLN A 250 -36.64 -31.37 -23.01
C GLN A 250 -36.60 -29.94 -22.47
N GLN A 251 -37.75 -29.25 -22.44
CA GLN A 251 -37.85 -27.89 -21.93
C GLN A 251 -37.52 -27.82 -20.44
N PHE A 252 -37.90 -28.83 -19.66
CA PHE A 252 -37.49 -28.95 -18.25
C PHE A 252 -35.96 -29.12 -18.11
N TRP A 253 -35.33 -29.97 -18.92
CA TRP A 253 -33.87 -30.14 -18.89
C TRP A 253 -33.11 -28.90 -19.41
N ASP A 254 -33.68 -28.16 -20.35
CA ASP A 254 -33.11 -26.88 -20.78
C ASP A 254 -33.14 -25.86 -19.62
N TRP A 255 -34.25 -25.81 -18.86
CA TRP A 255 -34.34 -24.98 -17.65
C TRP A 255 -33.37 -25.43 -16.56
N SER A 256 -33.13 -26.73 -16.37
CA SER A 256 -32.22 -27.22 -15.34
C SER A 256 -30.75 -26.88 -15.56
N SER A 257 -30.38 -26.45 -16.78
CA SER A 257 -29.02 -26.03 -17.13
C SER A 257 -28.51 -24.79 -16.35
N VAL A 258 -29.40 -24.13 -15.60
CA VAL A 258 -29.10 -22.98 -14.73
C VAL A 258 -28.42 -23.36 -13.42
N ALA A 259 -28.34 -24.65 -13.07
CA ALA A 259 -27.70 -25.12 -11.84
C ALA A 259 -26.79 -26.32 -12.10
N ILE A 260 -25.58 -26.29 -11.54
CA ILE A 260 -24.61 -27.38 -11.68
C ILE A 260 -25.06 -28.63 -10.93
N ASP A 261 -25.75 -28.50 -9.80
CA ASP A 261 -26.20 -29.65 -9.00
C ASP A 261 -27.20 -30.52 -9.79
N LEU A 262 -27.99 -29.90 -10.67
CA LEU A 262 -28.93 -30.58 -11.58
C LEU A 262 -28.23 -31.24 -12.77
N HIS A 263 -26.95 -30.97 -12.99
CA HIS A 263 -26.08 -31.63 -13.97
C HIS A 263 -24.73 -31.96 -13.33
N CYS A 264 -24.78 -32.64 -12.19
CA CYS A 264 -23.61 -32.94 -11.36
C CYS A 264 -22.47 -33.55 -12.19
N PRO A 265 -21.28 -32.92 -12.23
CA PRO A 265 -20.10 -33.49 -12.88
C PRO A 265 -19.69 -34.82 -12.26
N SER A 266 -19.05 -35.69 -13.04
CA SER A 266 -18.46 -36.90 -12.45
C SER A 266 -17.32 -36.51 -11.48
N PRO A 267 -16.97 -37.37 -10.49
CA PRO A 267 -15.89 -37.08 -9.54
C PRO A 267 -14.53 -36.79 -10.20
N GLU A 268 -14.31 -37.30 -11.41
CA GLU A 268 -13.10 -37.07 -12.19
C GLU A 268 -13.10 -35.67 -12.84
N GLU A 269 -14.27 -35.15 -13.19
CA GLU A 269 -14.48 -33.88 -13.89
C GLU A 269 -14.52 -32.64 -12.97
N ILE A 270 -14.52 -32.83 -11.66
CA ILE A 270 -14.58 -31.77 -10.65
C ILE A 270 -13.47 -31.90 -9.62
N ILE A 271 -12.82 -30.78 -9.31
CA ILE A 271 -11.80 -30.69 -8.26
C ILE A 271 -12.27 -29.65 -7.25
N ARG A 272 -12.42 -30.07 -5.99
CA ARG A 272 -13.09 -29.26 -4.98
C ARG A 272 -12.11 -28.51 -4.11
N THR A 273 -12.17 -27.18 -4.14
CA THR A 273 -11.31 -26.32 -3.33
C THR A 273 -12.13 -25.43 -2.39
N GLU A 274 -11.50 -24.87 -1.37
CA GLU A 274 -12.16 -23.95 -0.43
C GLU A 274 -12.67 -22.65 -1.08
N HIS A 275 -12.07 -22.25 -2.20
CA HIS A 275 -12.40 -21.01 -2.93
C HIS A 275 -13.43 -21.23 -4.03
N GLY A 276 -13.53 -22.45 -4.54
CA GLY A 276 -14.37 -22.81 -5.67
C GLY A 276 -14.05 -24.19 -6.24
N ASP A 277 -14.86 -24.70 -7.15
CA ASP A 277 -14.58 -25.97 -7.81
C ASP A 277 -14.02 -25.68 -9.21
N LEU A 278 -12.98 -26.40 -9.60
CA LEU A 278 -12.49 -26.44 -10.98
C LEU A 278 -13.23 -27.52 -11.74
N LEU A 279 -13.84 -27.16 -12.87
CA LEU A 279 -14.58 -28.07 -13.74
C LEU A 279 -13.76 -28.32 -15.01
N ILE A 280 -13.24 -29.54 -15.13
CA ILE A 280 -12.37 -29.94 -16.24
C ILE A 280 -13.10 -30.67 -17.36
N GLY A 281 -14.35 -31.11 -17.12
CA GLY A 281 -15.17 -31.76 -18.12
C GLY A 281 -15.46 -30.83 -19.33
N PRO A 282 -15.32 -31.31 -20.59
CA PRO A 282 -15.61 -30.51 -21.79
C PRO A 282 -16.98 -29.81 -21.81
N PRO A 283 -18.09 -30.40 -21.28
CA PRO A 283 -19.38 -29.74 -21.22
C PRO A 283 -19.42 -28.46 -20.37
N PHE A 284 -18.45 -28.29 -19.46
CA PHE A 284 -18.39 -27.18 -18.50
C PHE A 284 -17.43 -26.06 -18.92
N ALA A 285 -16.64 -26.26 -19.98
CA ALA A 285 -15.72 -25.25 -20.49
C ALA A 285 -16.46 -23.92 -20.77
N GLY A 286 -15.90 -22.80 -20.29
CA GLY A 286 -16.47 -21.47 -20.45
C GLY A 286 -17.66 -21.17 -19.53
N ARG A 287 -18.09 -22.10 -18.68
CA ARG A 287 -19.24 -21.91 -17.78
C ARG A 287 -18.78 -21.49 -16.38
N ILE A 288 -19.40 -20.43 -15.87
CA ILE A 288 -19.17 -19.92 -14.53
C ILE A 288 -20.43 -20.15 -13.69
N TYR A 289 -20.22 -20.63 -12.47
CA TYR A 289 -21.24 -20.84 -11.46
C TYR A 289 -20.85 -20.09 -10.19
N LEU A 290 -21.84 -19.63 -9.44
CA LEU A 290 -21.66 -19.07 -8.09
C LEU A 290 -22.59 -19.82 -7.15
N LYS A 291 -22.00 -20.53 -6.17
CA LYS A 291 -22.72 -21.42 -5.23
C LYS A 291 -23.61 -22.45 -5.94
N GLY A 292 -23.15 -22.94 -7.09
CA GLY A 292 -23.80 -23.91 -7.94
C GLY A 292 -24.84 -23.35 -8.92
N LEU A 293 -25.03 -22.03 -8.99
CA LEU A 293 -25.96 -21.38 -9.93
C LEU A 293 -25.18 -20.72 -11.07
N ARG A 294 -25.60 -21.00 -12.31
CA ARG A 294 -24.95 -20.50 -13.52
C ARG A 294 -25.07 -18.99 -13.64
N VAL A 295 -23.97 -18.34 -13.99
CA VAL A 295 -23.89 -16.91 -14.32
C VAL A 295 -23.96 -16.80 -15.85
N SER A 296 -24.79 -15.91 -16.37
CA SER A 296 -25.11 -15.83 -17.81
C SER A 296 -24.02 -15.11 -18.65
N GLY A 297 -22.92 -14.69 -18.02
CA GLY A 297 -21.86 -13.88 -18.64
C GLY A 297 -20.78 -14.63 -19.39
N GLN A 298 -20.23 -13.98 -20.41
CA GLN A 298 -18.88 -14.24 -20.89
C GLN A 298 -17.86 -13.58 -19.95
N GLY A 299 -16.61 -14.05 -19.96
CA GLY A 299 -15.54 -13.43 -19.18
C GLY A 299 -15.27 -11.97 -19.60
N PRO A 300 -14.33 -11.29 -18.92
CA PRO A 300 -13.94 -9.92 -19.24
C PRO A 300 -13.73 -9.70 -20.75
N GLY A 301 -14.51 -8.79 -21.37
CA GLY A 301 -14.32 -8.39 -22.77
C GLY A 301 -14.67 -9.46 -23.82
N SER A 302 -15.65 -10.33 -23.55
CA SER A 302 -16.09 -11.43 -24.44
C SER A 302 -15.11 -12.59 -24.58
N ALA A 303 -14.05 -12.62 -23.77
CA ALA A 303 -13.15 -13.77 -23.70
C ALA A 303 -13.82 -14.95 -22.99
N THR A 304 -13.63 -16.16 -23.51
CA THR A 304 -14.18 -17.41 -22.95
C THR A 304 -13.15 -18.09 -22.08
N TYR A 305 -13.55 -18.49 -20.88
CA TYR A 305 -12.73 -19.35 -20.03
C TYR A 305 -12.48 -20.70 -20.71
N SER A 306 -11.25 -21.19 -20.58
CA SER A 306 -10.85 -22.49 -21.12
C SER A 306 -11.45 -23.63 -20.30
N TYR A 307 -11.64 -23.39 -19.00
CA TYR A 307 -12.24 -24.32 -18.05
C TYR A 307 -13.53 -23.77 -17.45
N GLY A 308 -14.27 -24.60 -16.72
CA GLY A 308 -15.45 -24.18 -15.96
C GLY A 308 -15.10 -23.94 -14.49
N TYR A 309 -15.85 -23.05 -13.83
CA TYR A 309 -15.60 -22.67 -12.44
C TYR A 309 -16.89 -22.57 -11.65
N ASP A 310 -16.95 -23.14 -10.44
CA ASP A 310 -17.99 -22.84 -9.46
C ASP A 310 -17.41 -22.10 -8.26
N PHE A 311 -17.66 -20.80 -8.17
CA PHE A 311 -17.15 -19.98 -7.08
C PHE A 311 -17.93 -20.21 -5.79
N ALA A 312 -17.20 -20.41 -4.67
CA ALA A 312 -17.83 -20.56 -3.36
C ALA A 312 -18.35 -19.21 -2.81
N LYS A 313 -17.72 -18.11 -3.22
CA LYS A 313 -18.01 -16.74 -2.78
C LYS A 313 -17.91 -15.77 -3.95
N GLY A 314 -18.64 -14.66 -3.88
CA GLY A 314 -18.65 -13.67 -4.94
C GLY A 314 -19.85 -12.74 -4.87
N ARG A 315 -19.72 -11.57 -5.49
CA ARG A 315 -20.82 -10.64 -5.72
C ARG A 315 -21.07 -10.51 -7.21
N ILE A 316 -22.29 -10.78 -7.61
CA ILE A 316 -22.79 -10.59 -8.97
C ILE A 316 -23.70 -9.38 -9.00
N ASN A 317 -23.83 -8.75 -10.18
CA ASN A 317 -24.84 -7.73 -10.38
C ASN A 317 -26.26 -8.30 -10.21
N ARG A 318 -27.27 -7.41 -10.06
CA ARG A 318 -28.68 -7.80 -9.91
C ARG A 318 -29.13 -8.80 -10.97
N ASP A 319 -28.69 -8.60 -12.20
CA ASP A 319 -29.11 -9.37 -13.37
C ASP A 319 -28.22 -10.61 -13.61
N ARG A 320 -27.27 -10.90 -12.70
CA ARG A 320 -26.39 -12.09 -12.70
C ARG A 320 -25.64 -12.31 -14.02
N GLU A 321 -25.28 -11.22 -14.69
CA GLU A 321 -24.57 -11.22 -15.97
C GLU A 321 -23.06 -11.28 -15.78
N ARG A 322 -22.52 -10.76 -14.67
CA ARG A 322 -21.08 -10.75 -14.41
C ARG A 322 -20.75 -10.60 -12.94
N MET A 323 -19.55 -11.07 -12.57
CA MET A 323 -18.92 -10.72 -11.30
C MET A 323 -18.67 -9.21 -11.26
N MET A 324 -18.91 -8.57 -10.12
CA MET A 324 -18.77 -7.12 -10.00
C MET A 324 -17.31 -6.65 -10.05
N ASN A 325 -16.35 -7.53 -9.72
CA ASN A 325 -14.93 -7.20 -9.62
C ASN A 325 -14.05 -8.24 -10.33
N GLN A 326 -13.45 -7.85 -11.45
CA GLN A 326 -12.59 -8.71 -12.27
C GLN A 326 -11.29 -9.14 -11.55
N MET A 327 -10.75 -8.29 -10.67
CA MET A 327 -9.56 -8.62 -9.88
C MET A 327 -9.90 -9.63 -8.77
N GLU A 328 -11.08 -9.54 -8.17
CA GLU A 328 -11.56 -10.53 -7.20
C GLU A 328 -11.80 -11.89 -7.86
N GLU A 329 -12.40 -11.89 -9.05
CA GLU A 329 -12.58 -13.08 -9.89
C GLU A 329 -11.24 -13.74 -10.25
N ALA A 330 -10.27 -12.97 -10.76
CA ALA A 330 -8.94 -13.48 -11.06
C ALA A 330 -8.23 -14.07 -9.83
N ARG A 331 -8.38 -13.46 -8.65
CA ARG A 331 -7.86 -14.03 -7.39
C ARG A 331 -8.50 -15.37 -7.06
N ILE A 332 -9.83 -15.48 -7.15
CA ILE A 332 -10.54 -16.72 -6.86
C ILE A 332 -10.10 -17.81 -7.84
N VAL A 333 -10.03 -17.51 -9.14
CA VAL A 333 -9.56 -18.44 -10.18
C VAL A 333 -8.14 -18.91 -9.90
N ALA A 334 -7.22 -17.98 -9.60
CA ALA A 334 -5.83 -18.33 -9.28
C ALA A 334 -5.73 -19.22 -8.02
N SER A 335 -6.52 -18.95 -6.98
CA SER A 335 -6.55 -19.77 -5.78
C SER A 335 -7.17 -21.16 -6.01
N ILE A 336 -8.18 -21.26 -6.88
CA ILE A 336 -8.74 -22.56 -7.30
C ILE A 336 -7.65 -23.37 -8.02
N TRP A 337 -6.93 -22.77 -8.97
CA TRP A 337 -5.84 -23.43 -9.68
C TRP A 337 -4.69 -23.86 -8.77
N GLU A 338 -4.29 -23.01 -7.82
CA GLU A 338 -3.26 -23.33 -6.84
C GLU A 338 -3.63 -24.57 -6.01
N MET A 339 -4.84 -24.62 -5.48
CA MET A 339 -5.32 -25.78 -4.71
C MET A 339 -5.53 -27.01 -5.59
N ALA A 340 -6.04 -26.84 -6.82
CA ALA A 340 -6.24 -27.94 -7.76
C ALA A 340 -4.91 -28.59 -8.19
N VAL A 341 -3.85 -27.80 -8.41
CA VAL A 341 -2.51 -28.31 -8.73
C VAL A 341 -1.88 -28.98 -7.51
N ILE A 342 -2.13 -28.51 -6.29
CA ILE A 342 -1.68 -29.19 -5.07
C ILE A 342 -2.35 -30.57 -4.93
N GLU A 343 -3.65 -30.67 -5.19
CA GLU A 343 -4.40 -31.93 -5.12
C GLU A 343 -4.04 -32.89 -6.28
N ARG A 344 -3.85 -32.35 -7.49
CA ARG A 344 -3.55 -33.08 -8.72
C ARG A 344 -2.37 -32.44 -9.48
N PRO A 345 -1.11 -32.75 -9.10
CA PRO A 345 0.09 -32.13 -9.67
C PRO A 345 0.24 -32.25 -11.19
N GLU A 346 -0.38 -33.25 -11.81
CA GLU A 346 -0.43 -33.42 -13.26
C GLU A 346 -0.99 -32.20 -14.00
N LEU A 347 -1.90 -31.45 -13.36
CA LEU A 347 -2.54 -30.24 -13.91
C LEU A 347 -1.59 -29.07 -14.09
N THR A 348 -0.36 -29.15 -13.58
CA THR A 348 0.65 -28.12 -13.78
C THR A 348 0.87 -27.85 -15.26
N LYS A 349 0.86 -28.90 -16.10
CA LYS A 349 1.06 -28.78 -17.55
C LYS A 349 -0.11 -28.07 -18.23
N GLU A 350 -1.34 -28.35 -17.80
CA GLU A 350 -2.57 -27.72 -18.25
C GLU A 350 -2.58 -26.23 -17.86
N TYR A 351 -2.19 -25.91 -16.63
CA TYR A 351 -2.12 -24.53 -16.17
C TYR A 351 -1.07 -23.70 -16.93
N VAL A 352 0.12 -24.27 -17.21
CA VAL A 352 1.14 -23.60 -18.03
C VAL A 352 0.63 -23.35 -19.47
N ARG A 353 -0.10 -24.30 -20.06
CA ARG A 353 -0.68 -24.14 -21.41
C ARG A 353 -1.71 -23.01 -21.50
N LEU A 354 -2.34 -22.62 -20.40
CA LEU A 354 -3.27 -21.48 -20.40
C LEU A 354 -2.57 -20.14 -20.70
N PHE A 355 -1.27 -20.04 -20.44
CA PHE A 355 -0.48 -18.84 -20.76
C PHE A 355 -0.19 -18.70 -22.26
N ASP A 356 -0.28 -19.79 -23.03
CA ASP A 356 -0.15 -19.76 -24.49
C ASP A 356 -1.43 -19.26 -25.17
N VAL A 357 -2.57 -19.31 -24.47
CA VAL A 357 -3.85 -18.84 -24.98
C VAL A 357 -3.92 -17.31 -24.86
N ALA A 358 -3.99 -16.64 -26.02
CA ALA A 358 -4.02 -15.19 -26.08
C ALA A 358 -5.20 -14.60 -25.28
N ARG A 359 -4.89 -13.76 -24.29
CA ARG A 359 -5.86 -13.08 -23.41
C ARG A 359 -6.80 -14.05 -22.67
N SER A 360 -6.29 -15.21 -22.29
CA SER A 360 -7.04 -16.16 -21.47
C SER A 360 -7.46 -15.54 -20.13
N PRO A 361 -8.77 -15.55 -19.80
CA PRO A 361 -9.24 -15.03 -18.53
C PRO A 361 -8.86 -15.95 -17.36
N ASP A 362 -8.50 -17.21 -17.62
CA ASP A 362 -8.04 -18.18 -16.63
C ASP A 362 -6.69 -17.78 -15.99
N VAL A 363 -5.86 -17.01 -16.72
CA VAL A 363 -4.55 -16.50 -16.29
C VAL A 363 -4.50 -14.97 -16.29
N ALA A 364 -5.66 -14.32 -16.09
CA ALA A 364 -5.72 -12.87 -15.97
C ALA A 364 -5.05 -12.39 -14.68
N PHE A 365 -4.29 -11.28 -14.78
CA PHE A 365 -3.64 -10.61 -13.64
C PHE A 365 -2.73 -11.53 -12.80
N THR A 366 -2.16 -12.59 -13.38
CA THR A 366 -1.36 -13.59 -12.63
C THR A 366 -0.13 -12.98 -11.97
N ASP A 367 0.45 -11.95 -12.57
CA ASP A 367 1.51 -11.13 -11.98
C ASP A 367 1.07 -10.43 -10.69
N THR A 368 -0.22 -10.23 -10.47
CA THR A 368 -0.78 -9.61 -9.27
C THR A 368 -1.29 -10.65 -8.27
N VAL A 369 -2.05 -11.64 -8.75
CA VAL A 369 -2.87 -12.53 -7.90
C VAL A 369 -2.21 -13.84 -7.48
N VAL A 370 -1.26 -14.36 -8.27
CA VAL A 370 -0.63 -15.66 -7.99
C VAL A 370 0.31 -15.56 -6.78
N SER A 371 0.32 -16.62 -5.96
CA SER A 371 1.16 -16.74 -4.77
C SER A 371 2.62 -17.04 -5.12
N LYS A 372 3.53 -16.79 -4.17
CA LYS A 372 4.95 -17.13 -4.34
C LYS A 372 5.17 -18.65 -4.48
N LYS A 373 4.43 -19.46 -3.71
CA LYS A 373 4.57 -20.92 -3.71
C LYS A 373 4.18 -21.52 -5.06
N MET A 374 3.06 -21.06 -5.63
CA MET A 374 2.63 -21.49 -6.95
C MET A 374 3.63 -21.07 -8.03
N ALA A 375 4.16 -19.84 -7.96
CA ALA A 375 5.20 -19.38 -8.87
C ALA A 375 6.49 -20.23 -8.79
N GLU A 376 6.93 -20.57 -7.57
CA GLU A 376 8.06 -21.46 -7.33
C GLU A 376 7.81 -22.86 -7.90
N HIS A 377 6.61 -23.42 -7.72
CA HIS A 377 6.23 -24.71 -8.29
C HIS A 377 6.29 -24.72 -9.83
N LEU A 378 5.72 -23.69 -10.47
CA LEU A 378 5.78 -23.53 -11.92
C LEU A 378 7.22 -23.33 -12.42
N TRP A 379 8.04 -22.60 -11.67
CA TRP A 379 9.45 -22.42 -11.99
C TRP A 379 10.23 -23.74 -11.94
N GLN A 380 10.00 -24.56 -10.92
CA GLN A 380 10.61 -25.88 -10.82
C GLN A 380 10.16 -26.81 -11.95
N TYR A 381 8.89 -26.73 -12.36
CA TYR A 381 8.39 -27.46 -13.52
C TYR A 381 9.13 -27.06 -14.81
N LEU A 382 9.31 -25.76 -15.07
CA LEU A 382 10.05 -25.27 -16.24
C LEU A 382 11.53 -25.70 -16.21
N LEU A 383 12.21 -25.59 -15.06
CA LEU A 383 13.60 -26.00 -14.91
C LEU A 383 13.80 -27.51 -15.08
N LYS A 384 12.83 -28.33 -14.63
CA LYS A 384 12.86 -29.78 -14.82
C LYS A 384 12.72 -30.16 -16.30
N ASP A 385 11.91 -29.42 -17.05
CA ASP A 385 11.71 -29.63 -18.49
C ASP A 385 12.94 -29.18 -19.30
N ALA A 386 13.57 -28.05 -18.93
CA ALA A 386 14.74 -27.52 -19.63
C ALA A 386 15.79 -26.88 -18.69
N PRO A 387 16.70 -27.69 -18.10
CA PRO A 387 17.60 -27.22 -17.01
C PRO A 387 18.69 -26.23 -17.45
N ASN A 388 19.15 -26.31 -18.70
CA ASN A 388 20.21 -25.44 -19.23
C ASN A 388 19.66 -24.18 -19.94
N CYS A 389 18.35 -23.96 -19.89
CA CYS A 389 17.73 -22.82 -20.55
C CYS A 389 17.70 -21.58 -19.66
N PHE A 390 17.86 -20.41 -20.28
CA PHE A 390 17.52 -19.13 -19.69
C PHE A 390 16.18 -18.69 -20.25
N PHE A 391 15.17 -18.64 -19.39
CA PHE A 391 13.81 -18.27 -19.78
C PHE A 391 13.63 -16.75 -19.77
N TYR A 392 13.24 -16.20 -20.91
CA TYR A 392 12.98 -14.78 -21.10
C TYR A 392 11.70 -14.56 -21.92
N ALA A 393 11.21 -13.33 -21.97
CA ALA A 393 10.03 -12.98 -22.75
C ALA A 393 10.34 -11.85 -23.74
N ASN A 394 9.58 -11.81 -24.83
CA ASN A 394 9.57 -10.66 -25.73
C ASN A 394 8.80 -9.51 -25.03
N ASP A 395 9.52 -8.66 -24.32
CA ASP A 395 8.96 -7.49 -23.65
C ASP A 395 9.16 -6.26 -24.55
N PRO A 396 8.10 -5.69 -25.15
CA PRO A 396 8.22 -4.51 -26.01
C PRO A 396 8.70 -3.26 -25.26
N ASP A 397 8.69 -3.29 -23.91
CA ASP A 397 9.21 -2.23 -23.05
C ASP A 397 10.74 -2.37 -22.82
N SER A 398 11.36 -3.47 -23.25
CA SER A 398 12.82 -3.63 -23.24
C SER A 398 13.45 -2.82 -24.38
N GLN A 399 14.49 -2.05 -24.07
CA GLN A 399 15.24 -1.27 -25.07
C GLN A 399 16.04 -2.15 -26.04
N LEU A 400 16.20 -3.44 -25.73
CA LEU A 400 17.03 -4.37 -26.47
C LEU A 400 16.18 -5.36 -27.26
N ASP A 401 16.49 -5.48 -28.55
CA ASP A 401 15.86 -6.45 -29.45
C ASP A 401 16.06 -7.89 -28.96
N VAL A 402 15.11 -8.76 -29.27
CA VAL A 402 15.08 -10.18 -28.91
C VAL A 402 16.35 -10.90 -29.39
N ALA A 403 16.87 -10.51 -30.57
CA ALA A 403 18.12 -11.06 -31.10
C ALA A 403 19.34 -10.69 -30.25
N HIS A 404 19.37 -9.47 -29.70
CA HIS A 404 20.46 -9.01 -28.82
C HIS A 404 20.41 -9.71 -27.46
N GLN A 405 19.22 -9.84 -26.87
CA GLN A 405 19.05 -10.60 -25.62
C GLN A 405 19.47 -12.06 -25.77
N ALA A 406 19.10 -12.71 -26.88
CA ALA A 406 19.55 -14.07 -27.18
C ALA A 406 21.07 -14.18 -27.34
N HIS A 407 21.71 -13.17 -27.94
CA HIS A 407 23.17 -13.10 -28.07
C HIS A 407 23.86 -13.03 -26.69
N LEU A 408 23.42 -12.11 -25.82
CA LEU A 408 23.92 -11.96 -24.45
C LEU A 408 23.75 -13.26 -23.65
N ILE A 409 22.59 -13.91 -23.77
CA ILE A 409 22.33 -15.18 -23.07
C ILE A 409 23.28 -16.29 -23.55
N ASN A 410 23.43 -16.45 -24.86
CA ASN A 410 24.19 -17.56 -25.43
C ASN A 410 25.71 -17.36 -25.26
N ASN A 411 26.21 -16.13 -25.43
CA ASN A 411 27.65 -15.86 -25.44
C ASN A 411 28.18 -15.43 -24.07
N ASP A 412 27.53 -14.48 -23.40
CA ASP A 412 28.04 -13.92 -22.14
C ASP A 412 27.61 -14.76 -20.94
N LEU A 413 26.37 -15.27 -20.94
CA LEU A 413 25.85 -16.12 -19.87
C LEU A 413 26.09 -17.61 -20.10
N GLN A 414 26.51 -18.02 -21.29
CA GLN A 414 26.75 -19.42 -21.69
C GLN A 414 25.55 -20.34 -21.41
N LYS A 415 24.32 -19.83 -21.59
CA LYS A 415 23.06 -20.59 -21.43
C LYS A 415 22.28 -20.65 -22.74
N LYS A 416 21.34 -21.59 -22.84
CA LYS A 416 20.46 -21.68 -24.02
C LYS A 416 19.27 -20.73 -23.88
N ALA A 417 19.13 -19.75 -24.77
CA ALA A 417 17.98 -18.85 -24.77
C ALA A 417 16.65 -19.59 -25.05
N SER A 418 15.63 -19.40 -24.22
CA SER A 418 14.28 -19.97 -24.40
C SER A 418 13.19 -18.93 -24.12
N ILE A 419 12.28 -18.74 -25.07
CA ILE A 419 11.20 -17.74 -24.96
C ILE A 419 9.98 -18.38 -24.32
N ILE A 420 9.41 -17.73 -23.30
CA ILE A 420 8.15 -18.11 -22.65
C ILE A 420 7.10 -16.98 -22.78
N PRO A 421 5.79 -17.29 -22.62
CA PRO A 421 4.75 -16.27 -22.68
C PRO A 421 4.98 -15.10 -21.71
N ARG A 422 4.67 -13.88 -22.16
CA ARG A 422 4.93 -12.63 -21.41
C ARG A 422 4.30 -12.63 -20.02
N GLU A 423 3.05 -13.08 -19.90
CA GLU A 423 2.32 -13.06 -18.63
C GLU A 423 2.86 -14.10 -17.64
N LEU A 424 3.35 -15.25 -18.13
CA LEU A 424 4.06 -16.24 -17.33
C LEU A 424 5.39 -15.67 -16.82
N TRP A 425 6.17 -15.04 -17.70
CA TRP A 425 7.45 -14.43 -17.33
C TRP A 425 7.29 -13.27 -16.33
N LYS A 426 6.32 -12.38 -16.53
CA LYS A 426 6.01 -11.28 -15.59
C LYS A 426 5.68 -11.81 -14.19
N MET A 427 4.86 -12.86 -14.11
CA MET A 427 4.52 -13.53 -12.86
C MET A 427 5.76 -14.10 -12.17
N LEU A 428 6.66 -14.76 -12.90
CA LEU A 428 7.91 -15.28 -12.35
C LEU A 428 8.89 -14.16 -11.94
N ARG A 429 8.99 -13.09 -12.72
CA ARG A 429 9.86 -11.93 -12.46
C ARG A 429 9.46 -11.18 -11.19
N LYS A 430 8.15 -11.06 -10.91
CA LYS A 430 7.61 -10.47 -9.66
C LYS A 430 8.25 -11.07 -8.41
N PHE A 431 8.53 -12.38 -8.43
CA PHE A 431 9.14 -13.10 -7.31
C PHE A 431 10.66 -13.30 -7.46
N LYS A 432 11.31 -12.61 -8.42
CA LYS A 432 12.74 -12.70 -8.74
C LYS A 432 13.19 -14.12 -9.15
N LEU A 433 12.27 -14.96 -9.62
CA LEU A 433 12.57 -16.30 -10.14
C LEU A 433 13.12 -16.20 -11.57
N ALA A 434 12.46 -15.41 -12.42
CA ALA A 434 12.97 -14.99 -13.73
C ALA A 434 13.59 -13.59 -13.65
N ARG A 435 14.57 -13.32 -14.51
CA ARG A 435 15.25 -12.02 -14.68
C ARG A 435 15.43 -11.75 -16.18
N THR A 436 15.61 -10.50 -16.57
CA THR A 436 16.21 -10.17 -17.86
C THR A 436 17.68 -10.59 -17.90
N PRO A 437 18.30 -10.76 -19.08
CA PRO A 437 19.73 -11.03 -19.18
C PRO A 437 20.58 -10.00 -18.44
N GLU A 438 20.25 -8.72 -18.58
CA GLU A 438 20.96 -7.60 -17.95
C GLU A 438 20.81 -7.65 -16.42
N GLU A 439 19.59 -7.83 -15.91
CA GLU A 439 19.35 -8.01 -14.47
C GLU A 439 20.10 -9.24 -13.91
N HIS A 440 20.26 -10.30 -14.70
CA HIS A 440 20.99 -11.49 -14.28
C HIS A 440 22.50 -11.24 -14.22
N ILE A 441 23.04 -10.53 -15.21
CA ILE A 441 24.43 -10.10 -15.27
C ILE A 441 24.73 -9.17 -14.07
N ASP A 442 23.90 -8.15 -13.86
CA ASP A 442 24.03 -7.20 -12.75
C ASP A 442 23.94 -7.93 -11.39
N HIS A 443 22.98 -8.85 -11.24
CA HIS A 443 22.86 -9.65 -10.03
C HIS A 443 24.12 -10.49 -9.76
N LYS A 444 24.70 -11.14 -10.78
CA LYS A 444 25.96 -11.88 -10.63
C LYS A 444 27.11 -10.98 -10.22
N PHE A 445 27.26 -9.82 -10.87
CA PHE A 445 28.31 -8.85 -10.57
C PHE A 445 28.21 -8.32 -9.13
N LEU A 446 27.01 -7.91 -8.70
CA LEU A 446 26.76 -7.43 -7.34
C LEU A 446 26.93 -8.53 -6.27
N SER A 447 26.76 -9.80 -6.64
CA SER A 447 27.01 -10.96 -5.77
C SER A 447 28.43 -11.52 -5.85
N SER A 448 29.32 -10.89 -6.63
CA SER A 448 30.69 -11.36 -6.82
C SER A 448 31.55 -11.15 -5.56
N GLU A 449 32.63 -11.92 -5.44
CA GLU A 449 33.51 -11.90 -4.27
C GLU A 449 34.23 -10.54 -4.15
N ALA A 450 34.16 -9.94 -2.95
CA ALA A 450 34.86 -8.70 -2.64
C ALA A 450 36.35 -8.96 -2.41
N ILE A 451 37.20 -8.13 -3.00
CA ILE A 451 38.65 -8.21 -2.83
C ILE A 451 39.17 -7.07 -1.95
N THR A 452 40.25 -7.34 -1.23
CA THR A 452 41.02 -6.30 -0.52
C THR A 452 41.91 -5.56 -1.50
N ILE A 453 42.15 -4.27 -1.23
CA ILE A 453 43.08 -3.46 -2.02
C ILE A 453 44.48 -4.10 -1.89
N PRO A 454 45.15 -4.44 -3.01
CA PRO A 454 46.53 -4.94 -2.98
C PRO A 454 47.48 -3.97 -2.28
N ASP A 455 48.47 -4.50 -1.55
CA ASP A 455 49.51 -3.71 -0.87
C ASP A 455 50.61 -3.26 -1.86
N ASP A 456 50.18 -2.52 -2.89
CA ASP A 456 51.08 -1.89 -3.85
C ASP A 456 50.72 -0.40 -4.02
N LEU A 457 51.75 0.40 -4.33
CA LEU A 457 51.61 1.86 -4.40
C LEU A 457 50.61 2.29 -5.49
N PHE A 458 50.45 1.50 -6.56
CA PHE A 458 49.53 1.81 -7.64
C PHE A 458 48.08 1.66 -7.18
N ALA A 459 47.70 0.51 -6.64
CA ALA A 459 46.36 0.24 -6.14
C ALA A 459 45.96 1.22 -5.01
N ILE A 460 46.86 1.48 -4.06
CA ILE A 460 46.63 2.43 -2.96
C ILE A 460 46.43 3.85 -3.50
N SER A 461 47.21 4.26 -4.51
CA SER A 461 47.09 5.60 -5.11
C SER A 461 45.78 5.75 -5.89
N VAL A 462 45.39 4.75 -6.67
CA VAL A 462 44.12 4.74 -7.42
C VAL A 462 42.93 4.88 -6.46
N ASP A 463 42.86 4.03 -5.43
CA ASP A 463 41.77 4.06 -4.45
C ASP A 463 41.72 5.40 -3.69
N ARG A 464 42.87 5.87 -3.19
CA ARG A 464 42.93 7.12 -2.42
C ARG A 464 42.50 8.32 -3.24
N MET A 465 42.98 8.44 -4.48
CA MET A 465 42.60 9.55 -5.36
C MET A 465 41.14 9.46 -5.79
N LEU A 466 40.63 8.26 -6.08
CA LEU A 466 39.23 8.07 -6.43
C LEU A 466 38.32 8.48 -5.28
N ARG A 467 38.62 8.05 -4.05
CA ARG A 467 37.88 8.47 -2.84
C ARG A 467 37.93 9.99 -2.63
N ALA A 468 39.08 10.62 -2.83
CA ALA A 468 39.20 12.07 -2.74
C ALA A 468 38.34 12.78 -3.81
N ALA A 469 38.31 12.26 -5.04
CA ALA A 469 37.46 12.79 -6.11
C ALA A 469 35.97 12.61 -5.85
N MET A 470 35.55 11.49 -5.24
CA MET A 470 34.18 11.27 -4.82
C MET A 470 33.69 12.33 -3.82
N LEU A 471 34.58 12.94 -3.02
CA LEU A 471 34.21 14.04 -2.12
C LEU A 471 33.82 15.34 -2.85
N LEU A 472 34.06 15.46 -4.15
CA LEU A 472 33.65 16.61 -4.95
C LEU A 472 32.13 16.66 -5.19
N GLU A 473 31.42 15.52 -5.06
CA GLU A 473 29.99 15.41 -5.36
C GLU A 473 29.20 14.80 -4.20
N HIS A 474 28.14 15.48 -3.75
CA HIS A 474 27.39 15.07 -2.55
C HIS A 474 26.79 13.66 -2.65
N ARG A 475 26.38 13.23 -3.86
CA ARG A 475 25.83 11.88 -4.09
C ARG A 475 26.89 10.78 -3.91
N LEU A 476 28.15 11.09 -4.23
CA LEU A 476 29.26 10.16 -4.12
C LEU A 476 29.86 10.13 -2.70
N LYS A 477 29.73 11.20 -1.91
CA LYS A 477 30.21 11.26 -0.51
C LYS A 477 29.67 10.15 0.39
N ILE A 478 28.43 9.71 0.15
CA ILE A 478 27.76 8.67 0.92
C ILE A 478 28.04 7.25 0.39
N CYS A 479 28.66 7.13 -0.80
CA CYS A 479 28.89 5.84 -1.44
C CYS A 479 30.18 5.18 -0.93
N ARG A 480 30.12 3.89 -0.61
CA ARG A 480 31.29 3.07 -0.25
C ARG A 480 31.77 2.25 -1.44
N ILE A 481 33.06 2.33 -1.76
CA ILE A 481 33.67 1.50 -2.82
C ILE A 481 33.90 0.08 -2.30
N VAL A 482 33.51 -0.92 -3.09
CA VAL A 482 33.83 -2.34 -2.93
C VAL A 482 34.44 -2.82 -4.24
N TYR A 483 35.67 -3.35 -4.20
CA TYR A 483 36.28 -3.95 -5.37
C TYR A 483 35.87 -5.42 -5.47
N VAL A 484 35.53 -5.90 -6.67
CA VAL A 484 35.10 -7.30 -6.89
C VAL A 484 35.87 -8.00 -7.98
N LYS A 485 36.03 -9.30 -7.80
CA LYS A 485 36.56 -10.21 -8.81
C LYS A 485 35.42 -10.73 -9.67
N SER A 486 35.46 -10.48 -10.97
CA SER A 486 34.46 -10.95 -11.92
C SER A 486 35.11 -11.50 -13.18
N ASP A 487 34.53 -12.55 -13.75
CA ASP A 487 34.90 -13.07 -15.07
C ASP A 487 34.32 -12.20 -16.21
N HIS A 488 33.39 -11.29 -15.88
CA HIS A 488 32.74 -10.39 -16.82
C HIS A 488 33.55 -9.10 -16.99
N THR A 489 34.50 -9.09 -17.94
CA THR A 489 35.41 -7.95 -18.19
C THR A 489 34.73 -6.70 -18.76
N SER A 490 33.49 -6.83 -19.25
CA SER A 490 32.69 -5.76 -19.86
C SER A 490 32.06 -4.79 -18.85
N ILE A 491 32.09 -5.10 -17.55
CA ILE A 491 31.49 -4.27 -16.50
C ILE A 491 32.60 -3.64 -15.66
N ASP A 492 32.71 -2.32 -15.74
CA ASP A 492 33.67 -1.56 -14.94
C ASP A 492 33.15 -1.25 -13.54
N VAL A 493 31.94 -0.66 -13.47
CA VAL A 493 31.35 -0.14 -12.25
C VAL A 493 29.84 -0.37 -12.23
N ARG A 494 29.32 -0.87 -11.10
CA ARG A 494 27.88 -0.93 -10.81
C ARG A 494 27.57 -0.34 -9.45
N GLN A 495 26.41 0.31 -9.34
CA GLN A 495 25.92 0.86 -8.08
C GLN A 495 24.84 -0.05 -7.51
N ASP A 496 25.01 -0.45 -6.24
CA ASP A 496 23.90 -0.93 -5.43
C ASP A 496 23.26 0.27 -4.71
N VAL A 497 22.16 0.74 -5.31
CA VAL A 497 21.36 1.87 -4.81
C VAL A 497 20.83 1.58 -3.41
N SER A 498 20.55 0.33 -3.06
CA SER A 498 19.98 -0.04 -1.77
C SER A 498 20.99 0.07 -0.63
N SER A 499 22.24 -0.32 -0.84
CA SER A 499 23.27 -0.32 0.21
C SER A 499 24.27 0.84 0.14
N SER A 500 24.06 1.79 -0.80
CA SER A 500 25.00 2.88 -1.10
C SER A 500 26.42 2.38 -1.37
N ARG A 501 26.55 1.27 -2.12
CA ARG A 501 27.84 0.67 -2.48
C ARG A 501 28.11 0.81 -3.98
N LEU A 502 29.37 1.11 -4.31
CA LEU A 502 29.88 1.12 -5.68
C LEU A 502 30.80 -0.09 -5.85
N PHE A 503 30.37 -1.03 -6.66
CA PHE A 503 31.12 -2.22 -7.02
C PHE A 503 32.01 -1.90 -8.21
N ILE A 504 33.32 -2.00 -8.05
CA ILE A 504 34.33 -1.71 -9.08
C ILE A 504 35.08 -2.99 -9.41
N HIS A 505 35.26 -3.29 -10.69
CA HIS A 505 36.00 -4.47 -11.11
C HIS A 505 37.49 -4.38 -10.70
N GLU A 506 38.07 -5.50 -10.25
CA GLU A 506 39.48 -5.58 -9.82
C GLU A 506 40.52 -5.14 -10.86
N LYS A 507 40.15 -5.10 -12.16
CA LYS A 507 41.06 -4.75 -13.25
C LYS A 507 41.65 -3.34 -13.11
N TRP A 508 40.94 -2.45 -12.42
CA TRP A 508 41.37 -1.08 -12.16
C TRP A 508 42.44 -0.95 -11.07
N LEU A 509 42.65 -1.99 -10.27
CA LEU A 509 43.67 -1.99 -9.21
C LEU A 509 45.01 -2.60 -9.66
N ARG A 510 45.07 -3.25 -10.83
CA ARG A 510 46.30 -3.84 -11.33
C ARG A 510 46.85 -3.03 -12.49
N PHE A 511 48.17 -2.79 -12.47
CA PHE A 511 48.83 -1.97 -13.47
C PHE A 511 48.56 -2.48 -14.90
N ASP A 512 48.80 -3.76 -15.18
CA ASP A 512 48.67 -4.27 -16.56
C ASP A 512 47.23 -4.20 -17.10
N THR A 513 46.24 -4.56 -16.29
CA THR A 513 44.85 -4.62 -16.75
C THR A 513 44.19 -3.24 -16.79
N ALA A 514 44.62 -2.29 -15.96
CA ALA A 514 44.12 -0.91 -16.00
C ALA A 514 44.58 -0.14 -17.26
N HIS A 515 45.69 -0.56 -17.88
CA HIS A 515 46.25 0.05 -19.09
C HIS A 515 45.91 -0.74 -20.37
N GLN A 516 45.12 -1.82 -20.29
CA GLN A 516 44.85 -2.69 -21.43
C GLN A 516 44.18 -1.96 -22.60
N ASP A 517 43.29 -1.00 -22.31
CA ASP A 517 42.50 -0.26 -23.29
C ASP A 517 42.91 1.23 -23.41
N ALA A 518 43.99 1.66 -22.72
CA ALA A 518 44.39 3.06 -22.62
C ALA A 518 45.79 3.31 -23.21
N ALA A 519 45.95 4.41 -23.95
CA ALA A 519 47.26 4.85 -24.45
C ALA A 519 48.04 5.56 -23.33
N CYS A 520 49.10 4.92 -22.81
CA CYS A 520 49.90 5.46 -21.71
C CYS A 520 51.41 5.27 -21.93
N ASP A 521 52.12 6.38 -22.13
CA ASP A 521 53.58 6.40 -22.32
C ASP A 521 54.33 5.71 -21.16
N ILE A 522 53.83 5.81 -19.92
CA ILE A 522 54.45 5.19 -18.75
C ILE A 522 54.31 3.67 -18.79
N SER A 523 53.15 3.16 -19.23
CA SER A 523 52.95 1.73 -19.45
C SER A 523 53.87 1.22 -20.55
N ASP A 524 53.90 1.91 -21.69
CA ASP A 524 54.73 1.54 -22.84
C ASP A 524 56.23 1.48 -22.47
N ILE A 525 56.72 2.49 -21.74
CA ILE A 525 58.12 2.57 -21.28
C ILE A 525 58.42 1.48 -20.23
N SER A 526 57.49 1.21 -19.31
CA SER A 526 57.68 0.21 -18.24
C SER A 526 57.71 -1.21 -18.81
N GLN A 527 56.82 -1.51 -19.77
CA GLN A 527 56.82 -2.76 -20.52
C GLN A 527 58.11 -2.95 -21.33
N ALA A 528 58.59 -1.88 -21.99
CA ALA A 528 59.84 -1.91 -22.75
C ALA A 528 61.09 -2.11 -21.86
N ARG A 529 61.09 -1.58 -20.64
CA ARG A 529 62.23 -1.62 -19.70
C ARG A 529 62.19 -2.77 -18.69
N ARG A 530 61.10 -3.53 -18.62
CA ARG A 530 60.84 -4.60 -17.60
C ARG A 530 61.16 -4.14 -16.18
N LYS A 531 60.83 -2.89 -15.85
CA LYS A 531 60.98 -2.32 -14.51
C LYS A 531 59.69 -1.61 -14.15
N GLU A 532 59.10 -2.04 -13.04
CA GLU A 532 57.98 -1.32 -12.43
C GLU A 532 58.43 0.06 -11.98
N THR A 533 57.59 1.06 -12.21
CA THR A 533 57.83 2.43 -11.75
C THR A 533 57.54 2.51 -10.25
N ALA A 534 58.52 2.92 -9.45
CA ALA A 534 58.37 3.13 -8.02
C ALA A 534 57.49 4.34 -7.65
N VAL A 535 56.92 5.05 -8.62
CA VAL A 535 56.13 6.28 -8.44
C VAL A 535 54.83 6.18 -9.25
N PHE A 536 53.71 6.51 -8.63
CA PHE A 536 52.42 6.63 -9.31
C PHE A 536 52.38 7.92 -10.16
N ALA A 537 52.21 7.78 -11.47
CA ALA A 537 52.16 8.90 -12.41
C ALA A 537 51.06 8.75 -13.49
N CYS A 538 50.21 7.73 -13.40
CA CYS A 538 49.15 7.44 -14.38
C CYS A 538 47.82 8.08 -13.98
N ASP A 539 47.73 9.42 -14.00
CA ASP A 539 46.50 10.14 -13.63
C ASP A 539 45.28 9.72 -14.48
N HIS A 540 45.49 9.35 -15.75
CA HIS A 540 44.42 8.93 -16.67
C HIS A 540 43.59 7.76 -16.12
N VAL A 541 44.20 6.78 -15.43
CA VAL A 541 43.49 5.63 -14.86
C VAL A 541 42.41 6.09 -13.88
N VAL A 542 42.74 7.04 -13.00
CA VAL A 542 41.79 7.57 -12.02
C VAL A 542 40.79 8.50 -12.69
N GLU A 543 41.20 9.24 -13.72
CA GLU A 543 40.30 10.09 -14.51
C GLU A 543 39.22 9.28 -15.24
N ASP A 544 39.61 8.20 -15.90
CA ASP A 544 38.72 7.32 -16.66
C ASP A 544 37.77 6.59 -15.73
N LEU A 545 38.30 6.02 -14.63
CA LEU A 545 37.48 5.37 -13.62
C LEU A 545 36.50 6.35 -12.96
N PHE A 546 36.93 7.57 -12.65
CA PHE A 546 36.04 8.60 -12.09
C PHE A 546 34.97 9.04 -13.09
N ASP A 547 35.28 9.14 -14.39
CA ASP A 547 34.28 9.42 -15.44
C ASP A 547 33.23 8.31 -15.50
N ILE A 548 33.64 7.04 -15.44
CA ILE A 548 32.74 5.89 -15.38
C ILE A 548 31.86 5.96 -14.12
N VAL A 549 32.44 6.21 -12.94
CA VAL A 549 31.68 6.36 -11.68
C VAL A 549 30.67 7.51 -11.78
N LEU A 550 31.05 8.66 -12.33
CA LEU A 550 30.15 9.79 -12.52
C LEU A 550 28.97 9.43 -13.43
N ARG A 551 29.21 8.73 -14.55
CA ARG A 551 28.14 8.30 -15.47
C ARG A 551 27.24 7.22 -14.86
N THR A 552 27.77 6.36 -13.99
CA THR A 552 26.98 5.33 -13.30
C THR A 552 26.04 5.93 -12.25
N VAL A 553 26.47 7.00 -11.56
CA VAL A 553 25.69 7.60 -10.45
C VAL A 553 24.85 8.81 -10.88
N MET A 554 25.19 9.46 -11.98
CA MET A 554 24.47 10.63 -12.49
C MET A 554 23.60 10.27 -13.70
N GLY A 555 22.37 10.78 -13.74
CA GLY A 555 21.40 10.47 -14.79
C GLY A 555 21.71 11.09 -16.15
N ALA A 556 20.90 10.76 -17.16
CA ALA A 556 21.07 11.18 -18.56
C ALA A 556 20.49 12.59 -18.87
N THR A 557 20.43 13.49 -17.90
CA THR A 557 19.89 14.85 -18.13
C THR A 557 20.95 15.79 -18.71
N ASN A 558 20.55 16.80 -19.49
CA ASN A 558 21.48 17.82 -20.00
C ASN A 558 22.20 18.59 -18.87
N HIS A 559 21.54 18.77 -17.72
CA HIS A 559 22.13 19.40 -16.56
C HIS A 559 23.21 18.51 -15.91
N ASP A 560 22.97 17.20 -15.83
CA ASP A 560 23.95 16.24 -15.33
C ASP A 560 25.17 16.19 -16.26
N ALA A 561 24.99 16.22 -17.59
CA ALA A 561 26.11 16.24 -18.55
C ALA A 561 27.06 17.44 -18.35
N LEU A 562 26.53 18.65 -18.17
CA LEU A 562 27.33 19.85 -17.88
C LEU A 562 28.05 19.75 -16.54
N ARG A 563 27.39 19.17 -15.53
CA ARG A 563 27.96 18.98 -14.19
C ARG A 563 29.07 17.92 -14.18
N ILE A 564 28.90 16.80 -14.89
CA ILE A 564 29.95 15.78 -15.11
C ILE A 564 31.18 16.44 -15.73
N ALA A 565 31.01 17.24 -16.79
CA ALA A 565 32.12 17.91 -17.44
C ALA A 565 32.90 18.84 -16.48
N LYS A 566 32.20 19.59 -15.62
CA LYS A 566 32.79 20.46 -14.60
C LYS A 566 33.51 19.68 -13.50
N LEU A 567 32.89 18.62 -12.98
CA LEU A 567 33.48 17.75 -11.96
C LEU A 567 34.73 17.08 -12.48
N ARG A 568 34.67 16.51 -13.69
CA ARG A 568 35.82 15.92 -14.38
C ARG A 568 36.95 16.93 -14.49
N SER A 569 36.70 18.12 -15.05
CA SER A 569 37.72 19.16 -15.18
C SER A 569 38.35 19.58 -13.84
N THR A 570 37.55 19.57 -12.76
CA THR A 570 38.02 19.91 -11.41
C THR A 570 38.89 18.79 -10.84
N ALA A 571 38.45 17.53 -10.96
CA ALA A 571 39.19 16.35 -10.54
C ALA A 571 40.53 16.25 -11.27
N ARG A 572 40.57 16.42 -12.61
CA ARG A 572 41.81 16.46 -13.40
C ARG A 572 42.82 17.49 -12.90
N ARG A 573 42.35 18.66 -12.46
CA ARG A 573 43.22 19.69 -11.89
C ARG A 573 43.77 19.25 -10.53
N LEU A 574 42.93 18.67 -9.67
CA LEU A 574 43.31 18.23 -8.33
C LEU A 574 44.24 17.00 -8.35
N PHE A 575 43.99 16.03 -9.25
CA PHE A 575 44.86 14.88 -9.46
C PHE A 575 46.28 15.31 -9.78
N ARG A 576 46.45 16.24 -10.74
CA ARG A 576 47.76 16.82 -11.09
C ARG A 576 48.44 17.59 -9.95
N GLN A 577 47.65 18.17 -9.04
CA GLN A 577 48.16 18.93 -7.88
C GLN A 577 48.50 18.03 -6.68
N THR A 578 48.13 16.75 -6.72
CA THR A 578 48.39 15.79 -5.65
C THR A 578 49.90 15.48 -5.58
N PRO A 579 50.57 15.69 -4.43
CA PRO A 579 51.96 15.30 -4.24
C PRO A 579 52.17 13.80 -4.42
N ARG A 580 53.27 13.41 -5.06
CA ARG A 580 53.68 12.02 -5.33
C ARG A 580 54.94 11.67 -4.57
N ASP A 581 55.20 10.38 -4.36
CA ASP A 581 56.48 9.89 -3.81
C ASP A 581 56.93 10.63 -2.54
N ILE A 582 56.02 10.79 -1.58
CA ILE A 582 56.31 11.48 -0.32
C ILE A 582 57.25 10.60 0.50
N LYS A 583 58.42 11.14 0.86
CA LYS A 583 59.44 10.46 1.66
C LYS A 583 59.72 11.25 2.93
N VAL A 584 60.05 10.53 3.99
CA VAL A 584 60.54 11.11 5.23
C VAL A 584 61.85 10.42 5.61
N SER A 585 62.88 11.21 5.92
CA SER A 585 64.20 10.76 6.31
C SER A 585 64.72 11.56 7.50
N ALA A 586 65.72 11.03 8.22
CA ALA A 586 66.44 11.80 9.22
C ALA A 586 67.08 13.06 8.59
N GLY A 587 67.01 14.18 9.30
CA GLY A 587 67.66 15.43 8.91
C GLY A 587 69.16 15.42 9.17
N SER A 588 69.84 16.49 8.81
CA SER A 588 71.29 16.65 8.99
C SER A 588 71.73 16.89 10.44
N LEU A 589 70.80 17.18 11.35
CA LEU A 589 71.04 17.41 12.78
C LEU A 589 70.15 16.45 13.60
N ALA A 590 70.62 16.07 14.79
CA ALA A 590 69.86 15.24 15.72
C ALA A 590 68.52 15.91 16.10
N GLY A 591 67.47 15.11 16.23
CA GLY A 591 66.10 15.63 16.44
C GLY A 591 65.44 16.28 15.22
N GLN A 592 65.99 16.13 14.00
CA GLN A 592 65.39 16.63 12.76
C GLN A 592 64.84 15.52 11.85
N LEU A 593 63.72 15.81 11.19
CA LEU A 593 63.19 15.01 10.08
C LEU A 593 63.03 15.89 8.82
N ARG A 594 63.43 15.34 7.67
CA ARG A 594 63.29 15.95 6.35
C ARG A 594 62.21 15.21 5.56
N VAL A 595 61.26 15.96 5.03
CA VAL A 595 60.16 15.47 4.19
C VAL A 595 60.39 15.95 2.77
N GLU A 596 60.35 15.04 1.79
CA GLU A 596 60.50 15.34 0.37
C GLU A 596 59.33 14.76 -0.42
N TRP A 597 58.96 15.38 -1.55
CA TRP A 597 57.93 14.85 -2.42
C TRP A 597 58.18 15.24 -3.88
N THR A 598 57.59 14.48 -4.79
CA THR A 598 57.60 14.75 -6.23
C THR A 598 56.34 15.51 -6.64
N CYS A 599 56.53 16.56 -7.43
CA CYS A 599 55.49 17.47 -7.88
C CYS A 599 55.11 17.11 -9.34
N ASN A 600 53.81 16.94 -9.66
CA ASN A 600 53.32 16.62 -11.01
C ASN A 600 52.82 17.86 -11.79
N ASP A 601 53.16 19.07 -11.32
CA ASP A 601 52.83 20.31 -12.01
C ASP A 601 53.61 20.42 -13.34
N PRO A 602 53.03 21.02 -14.39
CA PRO A 602 53.75 21.27 -15.64
C PRO A 602 55.03 22.08 -15.40
N GLY A 603 56.13 21.70 -16.05
CA GLY A 603 57.44 22.33 -15.83
C GLY A 603 57.46 23.86 -16.04
N ILE A 604 56.59 24.39 -16.90
CA ILE A 604 56.41 25.83 -17.10
C ILE A 604 55.86 26.51 -15.84
N VAL A 605 54.87 25.90 -15.19
CA VAL A 605 54.26 26.42 -13.96
C VAL A 605 55.27 26.40 -12.82
N ALA A 606 55.99 25.29 -12.66
CA ALA A 606 57.03 25.17 -11.65
C ALA A 606 58.16 26.20 -11.84
N LYS A 607 58.56 26.48 -13.09
CA LYS A 607 59.63 27.42 -13.41
C LYS A 607 59.27 28.89 -13.21
N HIS A 608 58.03 29.28 -13.57
CA HIS A 608 57.64 30.70 -13.58
C HIS A 608 56.84 31.14 -12.35
N HIS A 609 56.18 30.19 -11.67
CA HIS A 609 55.29 30.47 -10.53
C HIS A 609 55.57 29.56 -9.32
N GLY A 610 56.75 28.91 -9.28
CA GLY A 610 57.13 27.97 -8.23
C GLY A 610 57.13 28.57 -6.83
N ASP A 611 57.46 29.85 -6.68
CA ASP A 611 57.51 30.54 -5.37
C ASP A 611 56.14 31.08 -4.93
N ASP A 612 55.26 31.41 -5.89
CA ASP A 612 53.90 31.90 -5.64
C ASP A 612 52.98 30.77 -5.14
N ILE A 613 53.31 29.55 -5.57
CA ILE A 613 52.56 28.35 -5.29
C ILE A 613 53.12 27.66 -4.05
N ASN A 614 52.24 27.32 -3.11
CA ASN A 614 52.65 26.72 -1.84
C ASN A 614 52.00 25.35 -1.57
N PHE A 615 52.72 24.50 -0.87
CA PHE A 615 52.27 23.28 -0.24
C PHE A 615 52.04 23.49 1.25
N TYR A 616 51.09 22.73 1.75
CA TYR A 616 50.81 22.52 3.15
C TYR A 616 51.45 21.20 3.58
N VAL A 617 52.40 21.27 4.52
CA VAL A 617 53.09 20.10 5.07
C VAL A 617 52.83 20.05 6.56
N ARG A 618 52.20 18.99 7.06
CA ARG A 618 52.01 18.76 8.50
C ARG A 618 52.67 17.45 8.91
N LEU A 619 53.50 17.49 9.94
CA LEU A 619 54.20 16.33 10.48
C LEU A 619 53.48 15.82 11.73
N HIS A 620 52.73 14.73 11.57
CA HIS A 620 51.93 14.14 12.64
C HIS A 620 52.73 13.15 13.48
N ARG A 621 52.44 13.08 14.78
CA ARG A 621 52.97 12.03 15.67
C ARG A 621 52.08 10.79 15.57
N ASP A 622 52.66 9.64 15.30
CA ASP A 622 51.94 8.39 15.02
C ASP A 622 51.04 7.98 16.21
N ALA A 623 51.59 7.99 17.42
CA ALA A 623 50.87 7.60 18.64
C ALA A 623 49.58 8.40 18.91
N SER A 624 49.53 9.68 18.54
CA SER A 624 48.39 10.56 18.86
C SER A 624 47.54 10.94 17.66
N CYS A 625 48.05 10.77 16.44
CA CYS A 625 47.42 11.27 15.23
C CYS A 625 47.30 10.21 14.13
N TRP A 626 47.49 8.91 14.41
CA TRP A 626 47.46 7.84 13.40
C TRP A 626 46.28 7.92 12.43
N CYS A 627 45.09 8.32 12.91
CA CYS A 627 43.87 8.46 12.11
C CYS A 627 44.02 9.46 10.94
N GLN A 628 44.93 10.42 11.04
CA GLN A 628 45.16 11.45 10.02
C GLN A 628 45.77 10.88 8.72
N LYS A 629 46.33 9.65 8.73
CA LYS A 629 46.76 8.94 7.50
C LYS A 629 45.59 8.74 6.53
N HIS A 630 44.36 8.64 7.06
CA HIS A 630 43.14 8.44 6.27
C HIS A 630 42.52 9.74 5.76
N THR A 631 43.02 10.91 6.15
CA THR A 631 42.51 12.21 5.67
C THR A 631 42.80 12.38 4.18
N LEU A 632 41.75 12.62 3.39
CA LEU A 632 41.83 12.67 1.92
C LEU A 632 42.00 14.09 1.37
N VAL A 633 41.38 15.09 2.01
CA VAL A 633 41.31 16.47 1.53
C VAL A 633 41.66 17.48 2.63
N LEU A 634 42.20 18.63 2.23
CA LEU A 634 42.52 19.73 3.14
C LEU A 634 41.29 20.64 3.37
N ASP A 635 40.73 20.64 4.58
CA ASP A 635 39.58 21.49 4.96
C ASP A 635 39.97 22.87 5.51
N SER A 636 39.01 23.83 5.46
CA SER A 636 39.18 25.26 5.71
C SER A 636 39.97 25.64 6.98
N TRP A 637 40.78 26.70 6.87
CA TRP A 637 41.42 27.40 7.99
C TRP A 637 40.35 27.88 9.01
N ALA A 638 40.50 27.47 10.26
CA ALA A 638 39.55 27.78 11.32
C ALA A 638 39.47 29.30 11.58
N LYS A 639 38.24 29.85 11.57
CA LYS A 639 37.94 31.01 12.43
C LYS A 639 38.10 30.55 13.89
N PRO A 640 38.83 31.26 14.75
CA PRO A 640 38.88 30.94 16.16
C PRO A 640 37.49 31.18 16.76
N GLY A 641 36.79 30.10 17.15
CA GLY A 641 35.48 30.20 17.81
C GLY A 641 34.50 29.05 17.59
N ALA A 642 34.67 28.20 16.58
CA ALA A 642 33.79 27.04 16.38
C ALA A 642 34.42 25.78 16.96
N TYR A 643 33.79 25.17 17.97
CA TYR A 643 34.15 23.85 18.49
C TYR A 643 33.65 22.76 17.52
N SER A 644 34.58 21.96 17.00
CA SER A 644 34.33 20.76 16.20
C SER A 644 35.22 19.67 16.79
N MET A 645 34.62 18.53 17.14
CA MET A 645 35.18 17.48 18.01
C MET A 645 36.09 16.46 17.31
N GLU A 646 36.51 16.70 16.08
CA GLU A 646 37.47 15.83 15.37
C GLU A 646 38.89 16.43 15.41
N CYS A 647 39.74 15.81 16.24
CA CYS A 647 41.18 16.00 16.47
C CYS A 647 41.85 17.24 15.85
N ARG A 648 41.83 18.37 16.57
CA ARG A 648 42.77 19.50 16.34
C ARG A 648 44.14 19.20 16.95
N CYS A 649 44.93 18.37 16.29
CA CYS A 649 46.31 18.13 16.72
C CYS A 649 47.16 19.41 16.58
N ARG A 650 48.05 19.68 17.54
CA ARG A 650 49.01 20.80 17.50
C ARG A 650 50.33 20.43 16.79
N CYS A 651 50.25 19.51 15.83
CA CYS A 651 51.41 18.98 15.13
C CYS A 651 52.13 20.05 14.28
N PRO A 652 53.48 20.00 14.21
CA PRO A 652 54.27 20.94 13.42
C PRO A 652 53.75 21.06 11.99
N THR A 653 53.58 22.30 11.51
CA THR A 653 53.05 22.59 10.18
C THR A 653 53.92 23.64 9.50
N LEU A 654 54.30 23.38 8.25
CA LEU A 654 55.06 24.29 7.41
C LEU A 654 54.32 24.59 6.12
N LYS A 655 54.50 25.82 5.65
CA LYS A 655 54.09 26.27 4.31
C LYS A 655 55.35 26.33 3.45
N VAL A 656 55.36 25.59 2.34
CA VAL A 656 56.58 25.37 1.54
C VAL A 656 56.31 25.70 0.07
N PRO A 657 57.14 26.51 -0.62
CA PRO A 657 56.94 26.81 -2.04
C PRO A 657 57.13 25.58 -2.93
N LEU A 658 56.49 25.57 -4.11
CA LEU A 658 56.63 24.53 -5.13
C LEU A 658 58.06 24.40 -5.65
N SER A 659 58.85 25.47 -5.62
CA SER A 659 60.27 25.44 -6.00
C SER A 659 61.15 24.57 -5.08
N ALA A 660 60.75 24.36 -3.83
CA ALA A 660 61.54 23.62 -2.84
C ALA A 660 61.21 22.11 -2.79
N CYS A 661 59.93 21.73 -3.00
CA CYS A 661 59.35 20.38 -2.82
C CYS A 661 59.95 19.55 -1.64
N SER A 662 60.43 20.22 -0.58
CA SER A 662 61.02 19.60 0.61
C SER A 662 60.89 20.50 1.84
N ALA A 663 60.76 19.90 3.02
CA ALA A 663 60.55 20.57 4.30
C ALA A 663 61.38 19.92 5.40
N THR A 664 61.99 20.71 6.29
CA THR A 664 62.73 20.17 7.45
C THR A 664 62.06 20.62 8.74
N PHE A 665 61.78 19.66 9.63
CA PHE A 665 61.24 19.89 10.96
C PHE A 665 62.33 19.59 11.99
N GLY A 666 62.51 20.47 12.97
CA GLY A 666 63.45 20.29 14.08
C GLY A 666 62.76 20.22 15.43
N ASP A 667 63.56 20.05 16.48
CA ASP A 667 63.12 19.95 17.89
C ASP A 667 62.10 18.83 18.12
N LEU A 668 62.26 17.70 17.41
CA LEU A 668 61.37 16.56 17.50
C LEU A 668 61.87 15.57 18.57
N ASP A 669 60.91 15.04 19.32
CA ASP A 669 61.13 13.96 20.30
C ASP A 669 61.68 12.69 19.59
N PRO A 670 62.92 12.26 19.91
CA PRO A 670 63.54 11.10 19.28
C PRO A 670 62.83 9.77 19.57
N GLN A 671 62.12 9.66 20.69
CA GLN A 671 61.39 8.43 21.06
C GLN A 671 60.04 8.31 20.35
N SER A 672 59.67 9.30 19.53
CA SER A 672 58.39 9.34 18.84
C SER A 672 58.51 9.15 17.34
N TRP A 673 57.53 8.45 16.78
CA TRP A 673 57.42 8.18 15.36
C TRP A 673 56.53 9.23 14.69
N TYR A 674 56.93 9.71 13.52
CA TYR A 674 56.22 10.76 12.79
C TYR A 674 55.95 10.40 11.35
N PHE A 675 54.83 10.87 10.81
CA PHE A 675 54.49 10.75 9.40
C PHE A 675 54.00 12.10 8.83
N PRO A 676 54.40 12.45 7.59
CA PRO A 676 53.97 13.68 6.95
C PRO A 676 52.66 13.53 6.18
N MET A 677 51.84 14.57 6.22
CA MET A 677 50.70 14.79 5.34
C MET A 677 51.00 16.01 4.46
N VAL A 678 51.04 15.81 3.14
CA VAL A 678 51.38 16.85 2.15
C VAL A 678 50.22 17.06 1.18
N ALA A 679 49.78 18.31 1.03
CA ALA A 679 48.76 18.73 0.06
C ALA A 679 49.07 20.14 -0.47
N ARG A 680 48.41 20.55 -1.56
CA ARG A 680 48.48 21.94 -2.03
C ARG A 680 47.89 22.90 -0.99
N TYR A 681 48.44 24.09 -0.84
CA TYR A 681 47.97 25.10 0.14
C TYR A 681 46.69 25.82 -0.35
N HIS A 682 45.61 25.07 -0.51
CA HIS A 682 44.25 25.61 -0.69
C HIS A 682 43.20 24.61 -0.20
N VAL A 683 42.03 25.13 0.18
CA VAL A 683 40.90 24.30 0.61
C VAL A 683 40.47 23.33 -0.51
N GLY A 684 40.19 22.08 -0.14
CA GLY A 684 39.81 21.00 -1.06
C GLY A 684 40.98 20.37 -1.84
N ALA A 685 42.23 20.71 -1.53
CA ALA A 685 43.40 20.04 -2.09
C ALA A 685 43.50 18.59 -1.63
N PHE A 686 43.97 17.70 -2.50
CA PHE A 686 44.12 16.28 -2.19
C PHE A 686 45.45 16.02 -1.49
N PHE A 687 45.41 15.18 -0.44
CA PHE A 687 46.61 14.70 0.23
C PHE A 687 47.23 13.54 -0.55
N GLY A 688 48.55 13.57 -0.73
CA GLY A 688 49.29 12.40 -1.24
C GLY A 688 49.22 11.21 -0.27
N VAL A 689 49.72 10.06 -0.72
CA VAL A 689 49.85 8.86 0.13
C VAL A 689 50.91 9.12 1.19
N ALA A 690 50.54 9.03 2.47
CA ALA A 690 51.47 9.23 3.57
C ALA A 690 52.47 8.05 3.63
N PRO A 691 53.77 8.31 3.81
CA PRO A 691 54.75 7.24 3.98
C PRO A 691 54.64 6.60 5.36
N ALA A 692 55.39 5.51 5.56
CA ALA A 692 55.59 4.92 6.88
C ALA A 692 56.17 5.96 7.85
N SER A 693 55.81 5.82 9.13
CA SER A 693 56.30 6.71 10.17
C SER A 693 57.81 6.50 10.38
N VAL A 694 58.54 7.55 10.74
CA VAL A 694 59.99 7.51 11.01
C VAL A 694 60.30 8.31 12.28
N ALA A 695 61.26 7.83 13.08
CA ALA A 695 61.76 8.52 14.27
C ALA A 695 63.00 9.38 13.94
N PRO A 696 63.19 10.55 14.59
CA PRO A 696 64.42 11.35 14.48
C PRO A 696 65.64 10.62 15.06
N GLN A 697 66.84 10.99 14.63
CA GLN A 697 68.11 10.39 15.11
C GLN A 697 68.48 10.92 16.51
N ASP A 698 68.89 10.03 17.42
CA ASP A 698 69.26 10.32 18.83
C ASP A 698 70.56 11.13 18.98
N TRP A 699 70.67 11.89 20.07
CA TRP A 699 71.96 12.42 20.57
C TRP A 699 72.74 11.31 21.31
N PRO A 700 74.08 11.22 21.19
CA PRO A 700 74.86 10.26 21.97
C PRO A 700 74.77 10.56 23.47
N GLU A 701 74.45 9.53 24.26
CA GLU A 701 74.22 9.55 25.70
C GLU A 701 75.43 10.04 26.51
N HIS A 702 75.14 10.76 27.61
CA HIS A 702 76.08 10.98 28.70
C HIS A 702 75.52 10.32 29.98
N ASP A 703 76.27 9.36 30.49
CA ASP A 703 76.04 8.61 31.73
C ASP A 703 75.92 9.52 32.97
N GLY A 704 75.09 9.11 33.96
CA GLY A 704 75.14 9.71 35.30
C GLY A 704 73.94 9.45 36.23
N GLU A 705 73.86 8.24 36.78
CA GLU A 705 73.52 7.86 38.17
C GLU A 705 72.47 8.62 39.05
N THR A 706 71.45 7.86 39.46
CA THR A 706 70.90 7.61 40.82
C THR A 706 70.16 8.66 41.67
N GLY A 707 69.03 8.19 42.24
CA GLY A 707 68.39 8.64 43.49
C GLY A 707 67.03 9.31 43.28
N GLN A 708 65.92 9.04 43.99
CA GLN A 708 65.65 8.21 45.16
C GLN A 708 64.11 8.08 45.28
N SER A 709 63.67 6.94 45.81
CA SER A 709 62.30 6.59 46.19
C SER A 709 61.77 7.39 47.40
N ILE A 710 60.51 7.82 47.35
CA ILE A 710 59.67 8.06 48.54
C ILE A 710 58.26 7.52 48.26
N GLU A 711 57.89 6.46 48.96
CA GLU A 711 56.50 6.03 49.20
C GLU A 711 55.97 6.73 50.46
N VAL A 712 54.70 7.17 50.45
CA VAL A 712 53.82 7.10 51.63
C VAL A 712 52.39 6.82 51.16
N ASP A 713 51.81 5.80 51.78
CA ASP A 713 50.45 5.27 51.67
C ASP A 713 49.31 6.26 51.94
N GLY A 714 48.14 5.94 51.38
CA GLY A 714 46.84 6.52 51.71
C GLY A 714 45.69 5.82 50.98
N SER A 715 45.24 4.70 51.53
CA SER A 715 44.06 3.94 51.11
C SER A 715 42.75 4.75 51.18
N ALA A 716 41.86 4.61 50.19
CA ALA A 716 40.47 4.14 50.36
C ALA A 716 39.63 4.33 49.08
N ASP A 717 38.82 3.32 48.81
CA ASP A 717 37.57 3.31 48.04
C ASP A 717 37.63 3.27 46.50
N ALA A 718 37.67 2.03 46.00
CA ALA A 718 37.17 1.65 44.69
C ALA A 718 35.65 1.39 44.77
N GLU A 719 34.88 2.16 44.01
CA GLU A 719 33.53 1.75 43.59
C GLU A 719 33.49 1.53 42.07
N PRO A 720 32.59 0.64 41.58
CA PRO A 720 32.58 0.21 40.19
C PRO A 720 31.97 1.29 39.29
N VAL A 721 32.63 1.55 38.15
CA VAL A 721 32.11 2.37 37.06
C VAL A 721 31.01 1.59 36.34
N GLU A 722 29.75 1.94 36.60
CA GLU A 722 28.62 1.56 35.76
C GLU A 722 28.52 2.48 34.53
N SER A 723 28.35 1.83 33.38
CA SER A 723 28.18 2.41 32.06
C SER A 723 26.92 3.27 31.94
N THR A 724 27.08 4.57 31.70
CA THR A 724 25.98 5.47 31.30
C THR A 724 26.00 5.69 29.78
N ALA A 725 25.70 4.64 29.02
CA ALA A 725 25.59 4.69 27.55
C ALA A 725 24.17 5.10 27.06
N GLY A 726 23.54 6.08 27.71
CA GLY A 726 22.13 6.46 27.42
C GLY A 726 21.82 7.96 27.31
N CYS A 727 22.78 8.85 27.56
CA CYS A 727 22.52 10.31 27.61
C CYS A 727 22.88 11.10 26.34
N GLU A 728 23.70 10.57 25.43
CA GLU A 728 24.19 11.35 24.27
C GLU A 728 23.15 11.48 23.14
N GLU A 729 22.36 10.42 22.86
CA GLU A 729 21.30 10.45 21.82
C GLU A 729 20.19 11.48 22.13
N TRP A 730 19.85 11.68 23.40
CA TRP A 730 18.77 12.60 23.79
C TRP A 730 19.18 14.08 23.62
N ILE A 731 20.47 14.38 23.83
CA ILE A 731 21.04 15.72 23.65
C ILE A 731 21.12 16.06 22.16
N GLU A 732 21.53 15.12 21.30
CA GLU A 732 21.53 15.32 19.84
C GLU A 732 20.13 15.48 19.26
N ASP A 733 19.14 14.70 19.73
CA ASP A 733 17.76 14.83 19.28
C ASP A 733 17.15 16.16 19.73
N GLN A 734 17.36 16.57 20.99
CA GLN A 734 16.87 17.85 21.51
C GLN A 734 17.53 19.05 20.81
N GLN A 735 18.82 18.95 20.45
CA GLN A 735 19.51 19.97 19.65
C GLN A 735 19.00 20.00 18.20
N THR A 736 18.69 18.84 17.62
CA THR A 736 18.10 18.73 16.27
C THR A 736 16.70 19.34 16.23
N TRP A 737 15.84 19.03 17.19
CA TRP A 737 14.52 19.63 17.34
C TRP A 737 14.58 21.13 17.60
N SER A 738 15.50 21.58 18.45
CA SER A 738 15.70 23.01 18.73
C SER A 738 16.18 23.77 17.47
N LYS A 739 17.10 23.17 16.70
CA LYS A 739 17.56 23.73 15.43
C LYS A 739 16.43 23.76 14.39
N TRP A 740 15.65 22.69 14.31
CA TRP A 740 14.49 22.63 13.40
C TRP A 740 13.46 23.70 13.77
N HIS A 741 13.08 23.84 15.04
CA HIS A 741 12.14 24.86 15.50
C HIS A 741 12.65 26.29 15.32
N ALA A 742 13.95 26.53 15.50
CA ALA A 742 14.53 27.87 15.45
C ALA A 742 14.97 28.31 14.04
N GLN A 743 15.32 27.37 13.15
CA GLN A 743 15.91 27.66 11.84
C GLN A 743 15.05 27.13 10.69
N ASP A 744 14.71 25.84 10.68
CA ASP A 744 14.04 25.22 9.53
C ASP A 744 12.54 25.55 9.48
N LEU A 745 11.88 25.51 10.63
CA LEU A 745 10.44 25.77 10.76
C LEU A 745 10.10 27.21 10.36
N PRO A 746 10.82 28.28 10.82
CA PRO A 746 10.56 29.65 10.36
C PRO A 746 10.85 29.85 8.87
N ILE A 747 11.84 29.15 8.28
CA ILE A 747 12.10 29.21 6.83
C ILE A 747 10.98 28.53 6.05
N LYS A 748 10.55 27.33 6.47
CA LYS A 748 9.40 26.62 5.85
C LYS A 748 8.11 27.43 5.99
N ILE A 749 7.88 28.01 7.17
CA ILE A 749 6.72 28.84 7.48
C ILE A 749 6.76 30.19 6.73
N SER A 750 7.92 30.85 6.59
CA SER A 750 8.04 32.13 5.85
C SER A 750 7.80 31.97 4.35
N GLN A 751 8.18 30.85 3.75
CA GLN A 751 7.77 30.47 2.38
C GLN A 751 6.23 30.28 2.25
N MET A 752 5.53 30.01 3.36
CA MET A 752 4.07 29.82 3.40
C MET A 752 3.28 31.12 3.62
N PHE A 753 3.93 32.17 4.16
CA PHE A 753 3.35 33.46 4.54
C PHE A 753 3.23 34.48 3.41
N ALA A 754 3.23 34.06 2.13
CA ALA A 754 2.98 34.96 1.01
C ALA A 754 1.71 35.78 1.31
N THR A 755 1.94 37.07 1.56
CA THR A 755 1.00 37.98 2.19
C THR A 755 -0.26 38.14 1.36
N ARG A 756 -1.42 37.98 2.00
CA ARG A 756 -2.69 38.49 1.47
C ARG A 756 -2.68 40.01 1.56
N ASN A 757 -2.74 40.68 0.42
CA ASN A 757 -3.21 42.05 0.40
C ASN A 757 -4.75 41.99 0.44
N ALA A 758 -5.35 42.31 1.58
CA ALA A 758 -6.81 42.45 1.68
C ALA A 758 -7.23 43.79 1.07
N CYS A 759 -8.29 43.81 0.24
CA CYS A 759 -8.83 45.09 -0.22
C CYS A 759 -9.49 45.82 0.94
N LYS A 760 -9.08 47.06 1.20
CA LYS A 760 -9.82 47.98 2.09
C LYS A 760 -10.80 48.86 1.30
N CYS A 761 -11.06 48.52 0.05
CA CYS A 761 -12.06 49.21 -0.75
C CYS A 761 -13.45 48.75 -0.29
N ASP A 762 -14.28 49.66 0.21
CA ASP A 762 -15.70 49.37 0.42
C ASP A 762 -16.33 49.05 -0.94
N ALA A 763 -17.06 47.93 -1.03
CA ALA A 763 -17.71 47.42 -2.23
C ALA A 763 -18.83 48.33 -2.80
N THR A 764 -18.89 49.59 -2.37
CA THR A 764 -19.96 50.55 -2.69
C THR A 764 -19.49 51.74 -3.53
N ASP A 765 -18.21 51.92 -3.80
CA ASP A 765 -17.72 53.04 -4.61
C ASP A 765 -17.32 52.61 -6.04
N ASN A 766 -18.27 52.84 -6.96
CA ASN A 766 -18.14 52.98 -8.42
C ASN A 766 -17.88 51.72 -9.28
N PHE A 767 -18.96 51.33 -9.99
CA PHE A 767 -19.04 50.60 -11.26
C PHE A 767 -18.03 49.46 -11.49
N VAL A 768 -18.46 48.26 -11.08
CA VAL A 768 -17.92 46.95 -11.43
C VAL A 768 -17.89 46.78 -12.94
N ASP A 769 -16.69 46.82 -13.53
CA ASP A 769 -16.52 46.37 -14.91
C ASP A 769 -16.73 44.85 -14.89
N THR A 770 -17.86 44.38 -15.43
CA THR A 770 -18.19 42.95 -15.50
C THR A 770 -17.14 42.13 -16.26
N LYS A 771 -16.30 42.81 -17.04
CA LYS A 771 -15.25 42.26 -17.89
C LYS A 771 -14.03 43.17 -17.90
N PHE A 772 -12.83 42.59 -17.91
CA PHE A 772 -11.59 43.33 -18.11
C PHE A 772 -10.71 42.62 -19.15
N ASP A 773 -10.48 43.30 -20.26
CA ASP A 773 -9.63 42.81 -21.34
C ASP A 773 -8.17 43.22 -21.11
N SER A 774 -7.33 42.24 -20.75
CA SER A 774 -5.90 42.45 -20.58
C SER A 774 -5.16 42.14 -21.89
N ARG A 775 -4.80 43.19 -22.63
CA ARG A 775 -3.98 43.06 -23.84
C ARG A 775 -2.63 42.38 -23.60
N ARG A 776 -2.03 42.56 -22.41
CA ARG A 776 -0.74 41.93 -22.04
C ARG A 776 -0.87 40.41 -21.92
N LEU A 777 -1.97 39.95 -21.33
CA LEU A 777 -2.22 38.54 -21.08
C LEU A 777 -2.99 37.87 -22.23
N ASN A 778 -3.50 38.66 -23.18
CA ASN A 778 -4.42 38.22 -24.23
C ASN A 778 -5.59 37.41 -23.63
N PHE A 779 -6.18 37.94 -22.56
CA PHE A 779 -7.20 37.25 -21.76
C PHE A 779 -8.23 38.25 -21.26
N ASN A 780 -9.50 37.85 -21.34
CA ASN A 780 -10.64 38.59 -20.83
C ASN A 780 -11.10 37.97 -19.51
N PHE A 781 -10.95 38.71 -18.41
CA PHE A 781 -11.45 38.31 -17.10
C PHE A 781 -12.92 38.66 -16.97
N GLU A 782 -13.74 37.74 -16.49
CA GLU A 782 -15.15 37.97 -16.20
C GLU A 782 -15.47 37.65 -14.74
N LYS A 783 -16.50 38.31 -14.20
CA LYS A 783 -17.02 38.01 -12.86
C LYS A 783 -17.59 36.59 -12.79
N ASP A 784 -17.43 35.95 -11.62
CA ASP A 784 -17.83 34.56 -11.30
C ASP A 784 -17.13 33.49 -12.17
N GLN A 785 -16.02 33.85 -12.80
CA GLN A 785 -15.23 32.96 -13.64
C GLN A 785 -14.15 32.24 -12.83
N TYR A 786 -13.98 30.93 -13.09
CA TYR A 786 -12.77 30.22 -12.68
C TYR A 786 -11.66 30.41 -13.70
N VAL A 787 -10.49 30.83 -13.20
CA VAL A 787 -9.30 31.06 -14.02
C VAL A 787 -8.09 30.35 -13.41
N ARG A 788 -7.20 29.87 -14.26
CA ARG A 788 -5.91 29.32 -13.84
C ARG A 788 -4.86 30.41 -13.92
N ILE A 789 -4.22 30.76 -12.81
CA ILE A 789 -3.28 31.88 -12.69
C ILE A 789 -1.91 31.37 -12.26
N LYS A 790 -0.86 31.95 -12.83
CA LYS A 790 0.51 31.91 -12.31
C LYS A 790 0.96 33.36 -12.11
N ASP A 791 1.43 33.69 -10.90
CA ASP A 791 1.88 35.04 -10.54
C ASP A 791 3.38 35.11 -10.23
N THR A 792 3.91 36.33 -10.18
CA THR A 792 5.33 36.64 -9.96
C THR A 792 5.79 36.47 -8.51
N SER A 793 4.88 36.13 -7.58
CA SER A 793 5.18 36.11 -6.14
C SER A 793 6.11 34.97 -5.71
N GLY A 794 6.43 34.03 -6.63
CA GLY A 794 7.46 33.00 -6.45
C GLY A 794 7.16 31.92 -5.40
N ASN A 795 6.09 32.08 -4.62
CA ASN A 795 5.79 31.22 -3.46
C ASN A 795 4.84 30.05 -3.79
N PHE A 796 4.13 30.08 -4.92
CA PHE A 796 3.27 28.99 -5.36
C PHE A 796 3.49 28.67 -6.84
N GLY A 797 3.28 27.40 -7.21
CA GLY A 797 3.04 27.04 -8.60
C GLY A 797 1.73 27.62 -9.12
N THR A 798 1.34 27.24 -10.34
CA THR A 798 0.05 27.62 -10.93
C THR A 798 -1.12 27.26 -10.00
N TYR A 799 -2.07 28.17 -9.78
CA TYR A 799 -3.25 27.97 -8.92
C TYR A 799 -4.55 28.25 -9.67
N ILE A 800 -5.68 27.87 -9.07
CA ILE A 800 -7.03 28.16 -9.57
C ILE A 800 -7.62 29.28 -8.71
N ALA A 801 -8.26 30.24 -9.36
CA ALA A 801 -8.92 31.37 -8.71
C ALA A 801 -10.37 31.47 -9.17
N LEU A 802 -11.29 31.66 -8.23
CA LEU A 802 -12.64 32.14 -8.51
C LEU A 802 -12.62 33.66 -8.47
N VAL A 803 -12.93 34.33 -9.58
CA VAL A 803 -12.99 35.79 -9.67
C VAL A 803 -14.34 36.27 -9.14
N HIS A 804 -14.36 36.86 -7.95
CA HIS A 804 -15.58 37.47 -7.41
C HIS A 804 -15.81 38.86 -8.00
N ASP A 805 -14.74 39.61 -8.29
CA ASP A 805 -14.86 40.95 -8.87
C ASP A 805 -13.56 41.45 -9.51
N ILE A 806 -13.66 42.51 -10.31
CA ILE A 806 -12.56 43.14 -11.03
C ILE A 806 -12.59 44.65 -10.76
N SER A 807 -11.48 45.18 -10.24
CA SER A 807 -11.36 46.59 -9.90
C SER A 807 -10.35 47.28 -10.81
N PRO A 808 -10.64 48.49 -11.34
CA PRO A 808 -9.70 49.25 -12.17
C PRO A 808 -8.51 49.81 -11.38
N GLY A 809 -8.53 49.68 -10.05
CA GLY A 809 -7.52 50.23 -9.15
C GLY A 809 -7.98 51.50 -8.43
N SER A 810 -7.51 51.70 -7.20
CA SER A 810 -7.84 52.84 -6.36
C SER A 810 -6.67 53.22 -5.47
N VAL A 811 -6.52 54.54 -5.21
CA VAL A 811 -5.51 55.13 -4.31
C VAL A 811 -5.59 54.56 -2.88
N ARG A 812 -6.74 53.99 -2.49
CA ARG A 812 -6.96 53.42 -1.15
C ARG A 812 -6.50 51.96 -0.99
N CYS A 813 -6.22 51.23 -2.06
CA CYS A 813 -5.85 49.81 -1.99
C CYS A 813 -4.71 49.44 -2.94
N VAL A 814 -5.02 49.12 -4.20
CA VAL A 814 -4.05 48.81 -5.25
C VAL A 814 -4.27 49.79 -6.38
N ASN A 815 -3.23 50.56 -6.74
CA ASN A 815 -3.30 51.63 -7.75
C ASN A 815 -3.44 51.14 -9.20
N THR A 816 -3.41 49.82 -9.41
CA THR A 816 -3.49 49.17 -10.71
C THR A 816 -4.73 48.26 -10.80
N PRO A 817 -5.16 47.91 -12.01
CA PRO A 817 -6.23 46.92 -12.18
C PRO A 817 -5.91 45.61 -11.47
N HIS A 818 -6.85 45.10 -10.69
CA HIS A 818 -6.67 43.91 -9.86
C HIS A 818 -7.95 43.07 -9.77
N LEU A 819 -7.76 41.78 -9.48
CA LEU A 819 -8.82 40.81 -9.28
C LEU A 819 -9.06 40.61 -7.78
N ILE A 820 -10.33 40.47 -7.42
CA ILE A 820 -10.78 40.06 -6.09
C ILE A 820 -11.16 38.58 -6.20
N ILE A 821 -10.40 37.69 -5.55
CA ILE A 821 -10.50 36.25 -5.80
C ILE A 821 -10.66 35.39 -4.54
N THR A 822 -11.25 34.20 -4.69
CA THR A 822 -10.96 33.06 -3.81
C THR A 822 -9.92 32.16 -4.47
N LYS A 823 -8.82 31.91 -3.76
CA LYS A 823 -7.68 31.13 -4.25
C LYS A 823 -7.74 29.67 -3.83
N TYR A 824 -7.41 28.79 -4.77
CA TYR A 824 -7.31 27.35 -4.61
C TYR A 824 -5.93 26.87 -5.06
N SER A 825 -5.09 26.43 -4.12
CA SER A 825 -3.83 25.76 -4.47
C SER A 825 -4.05 24.26 -4.61
N PHE A 826 -3.17 23.60 -5.35
CA PHE A 826 -3.19 22.14 -5.41
C PHE A 826 -2.66 21.55 -4.09
N TYR A 827 -3.37 20.55 -3.56
CA TYR A 827 -3.08 19.97 -2.24
C TYR A 827 -1.70 19.29 -2.17
N ASP A 828 -1.24 18.72 -3.28
CA ASP A 828 0.06 18.07 -3.46
C ASP A 828 1.23 19.04 -3.66
N GLN A 829 0.95 20.22 -4.22
CA GLN A 829 1.94 21.29 -4.39
C GLN A 829 2.20 22.06 -3.09
N THR A 830 1.51 21.73 -2.00
CA THR A 830 1.69 22.39 -0.71
C THR A 830 2.82 21.70 0.05
N SER A 831 3.98 22.36 0.14
CA SER A 831 5.22 21.89 0.82
C SER A 831 5.07 21.60 2.33
N LEU A 832 3.89 21.87 2.90
CA LEU A 832 3.52 21.58 4.29
C LEU A 832 3.42 20.08 4.59
N LEU A 833 2.90 19.30 3.65
CA LEU A 833 2.53 17.89 3.87
C LEU A 833 3.49 16.91 3.18
N TRP A 834 4.30 17.42 2.24
CA TRP A 834 5.11 16.62 1.35
C TRP A 834 6.52 17.23 1.27
N ASP A 835 7.53 16.46 1.66
CA ASP A 835 8.92 16.85 1.42
C ASP A 835 9.17 16.84 -0.10
N SER A 836 9.67 17.96 -0.62
CA SER A 836 9.81 18.28 -2.04
C SER A 836 10.92 17.48 -2.77
N LYS A 837 11.07 16.19 -2.46
CA LYS A 837 12.00 15.25 -3.10
C LYS A 837 11.34 14.12 -3.89
N THR A 838 10.01 14.06 -3.98
CA THR A 838 9.38 13.14 -4.94
C THR A 838 9.57 13.69 -6.36
N SER A 839 10.23 12.89 -7.20
CA SER A 839 10.69 13.26 -8.52
C SER A 839 9.56 13.79 -9.41
N TRP A 840 9.86 14.84 -10.17
CA TRP A 840 8.94 15.56 -11.05
C TRP A 840 8.60 14.81 -12.37
N ASP A 841 8.96 13.54 -12.50
CA ASP A 841 8.86 12.80 -13.77
C ASP A 841 7.90 11.59 -13.76
N ASP A 842 7.30 11.19 -12.63
CA ASP A 842 6.35 10.05 -12.59
C ASP A 842 4.99 10.37 -11.92
N TYR A 843 4.70 11.65 -11.67
CA TYR A 843 3.34 12.05 -11.32
C TYR A 843 2.50 12.19 -12.58
N ASP A 844 1.71 11.17 -12.85
CA ASP A 844 0.61 11.13 -13.82
C ASP A 844 -0.14 12.48 -13.81
N LYS A 845 0.12 13.34 -14.81
CA LYS A 845 -0.37 14.72 -14.92
C LYS A 845 -1.91 14.84 -14.86
N ASN A 846 -2.62 13.72 -14.85
CA ASN A 846 -4.08 13.63 -14.78
C ASN A 846 -4.66 13.17 -13.42
N LYS A 847 -3.82 12.85 -12.41
CA LYS A 847 -4.30 12.24 -11.14
C LYS A 847 -4.49 13.18 -9.95
N ASN A 848 -3.93 14.39 -9.90
CA ASN A 848 -4.14 15.29 -8.75
C ASN A 848 -5.23 16.33 -8.99
N ARG A 849 -6.38 16.10 -8.36
CA ARG A 849 -7.61 16.88 -8.52
C ARG A 849 -8.15 17.42 -7.19
N GLU A 850 -7.40 17.23 -6.11
CA GLU A 850 -7.73 17.79 -4.80
C GLU A 850 -7.10 19.18 -4.65
N LEU A 851 -7.95 20.13 -4.28
CA LEU A 851 -7.60 21.53 -4.08
C LEU A 851 -7.68 21.89 -2.60
N LEU A 852 -6.89 22.89 -2.21
CA LEU A 852 -6.85 23.49 -0.90
C LEU A 852 -7.34 24.94 -1.01
N LEU A 853 -8.47 25.25 -0.38
CA LEU A 853 -9.08 26.58 -0.39
C LEU A 853 -8.35 27.52 0.58
N HIS A 854 -8.02 28.73 0.14
CA HIS A 854 -7.36 29.72 1.01
C HIS A 854 -8.40 30.64 1.62
N CYS A 855 -8.39 30.78 2.95
CA CYS A 855 -9.37 31.56 3.71
C CYS A 855 -8.70 32.30 4.88
N THR A 856 -9.29 33.42 5.32
CA THR A 856 -8.88 34.15 6.54
C THR A 856 -9.75 33.77 7.72
N ALA A 857 -11.03 33.46 7.46
CA ALA A 857 -12.02 33.15 8.46
C ALA A 857 -12.96 32.06 7.95
N THR A 858 -13.18 31.04 8.78
CA THR A 858 -14.03 29.90 8.43
C THR A 858 -15.47 30.30 8.09
N LYS A 859 -15.98 31.38 8.71
CA LYS A 859 -17.35 31.88 8.50
C LYS A 859 -17.58 32.53 7.14
N THR A 860 -16.56 33.16 6.56
CA THR A 860 -16.64 33.88 5.28
C THR A 860 -15.95 33.12 4.14
N MET A 861 -15.50 31.90 4.40
CA MET A 861 -14.78 31.04 3.47
C MET A 861 -15.44 30.96 2.08
N GLY A 862 -14.67 31.26 1.03
CA GLY A 862 -15.13 31.19 -0.36
C GLY A 862 -16.15 32.25 -0.76
N THR A 863 -16.38 33.26 0.09
CA THR A 863 -17.23 34.43 -0.24
C THR A 863 -16.37 35.62 -0.63
N PHE A 864 -17.00 36.62 -1.25
CA PHE A 864 -16.37 37.92 -1.52
C PHE A 864 -15.78 38.57 -0.27
N SER A 865 -16.31 38.31 0.94
CA SER A 865 -15.79 38.88 2.19
C SER A 865 -14.54 38.17 2.74
N ASP A 866 -14.05 37.14 2.04
CA ASP A 866 -12.81 36.42 2.35
C ASP A 866 -11.91 36.37 1.11
N ASP A 867 -11.84 37.51 0.43
CA ASP A 867 -11.15 37.72 -0.81
C ASP A 867 -9.64 37.92 -0.64
N GLU A 868 -8.92 37.58 -1.70
CA GLU A 868 -7.51 37.89 -1.90
C GLU A 868 -7.39 38.80 -3.13
N VAL A 869 -6.58 39.84 -3.03
CA VAL A 869 -6.33 40.77 -4.14
C VAL A 869 -5.10 40.33 -4.93
N VAL A 870 -5.27 40.17 -6.24
CA VAL A 870 -4.18 39.88 -7.18
C VAL A 870 -4.13 40.97 -8.23
N ALA A 871 -3.04 41.74 -8.28
CA ALA A 871 -2.87 42.75 -9.31
C ALA A 871 -2.70 42.07 -10.68
N ILE A 872 -3.41 42.56 -11.70
CA ILE A 872 -3.36 41.96 -13.05
C ILE A 872 -1.95 42.08 -13.63
N ASN A 873 -1.16 43.06 -13.20
CA ASN A 873 0.24 43.22 -13.59
C ASN A 873 1.17 42.14 -13.02
N ASP A 874 0.81 41.52 -11.90
CA ASP A 874 1.62 40.49 -11.23
C ASP A 874 1.35 39.09 -11.79
N ILE A 875 0.38 38.95 -12.69
CA ILE A 875 0.05 37.68 -13.35
C ILE A 875 1.05 37.42 -14.47
N ASP A 876 1.82 36.34 -14.41
CA ASP A 876 2.73 35.93 -15.48
C ASP A 876 1.98 35.23 -16.62
N LEU A 877 1.09 34.29 -16.26
CA LEU A 877 0.34 33.46 -17.19
C LEU A 877 -1.08 33.23 -16.67
N VAL A 878 -2.05 33.25 -17.58
CA VAL A 878 -3.45 32.93 -17.31
C VAL A 878 -3.96 31.91 -18.32
N GLY A 879 -4.77 30.96 -17.88
CA GLY A 879 -5.37 29.93 -18.72
C GLY A 879 -6.88 29.79 -18.52
N HIS A 880 -7.60 29.51 -19.61
CA HIS A 880 -9.03 29.21 -19.56
C HIS A 880 -9.27 27.86 -18.88
N MET A 881 -10.36 27.79 -18.12
CA MET A 881 -10.93 26.53 -17.66
C MET A 881 -11.97 26.05 -18.69
N GLY A 882 -12.09 24.74 -18.89
CA GLY A 882 -13.06 24.17 -19.82
C GLY A 882 -14.52 24.50 -19.42
N PRO A 883 -15.48 24.42 -20.35
CA PRO A 883 -16.88 24.79 -20.10
C PRO A 883 -17.55 23.94 -19.00
N ASP A 884 -17.09 22.71 -18.77
CA ASP A 884 -17.60 21.80 -17.75
C ASP A 884 -16.81 21.82 -16.43
N PHE A 885 -15.90 22.79 -16.25
CA PHE A 885 -15.07 22.88 -15.05
C PHE A 885 -15.89 23.25 -13.80
N ASP A 886 -15.70 22.49 -12.73
CA ASP A 886 -16.39 22.68 -11.45
C ASP A 886 -15.53 22.15 -10.29
N ILE A 887 -15.67 22.79 -9.12
CA ILE A 887 -15.01 22.40 -7.87
C ILE A 887 -16.05 21.93 -6.86
N MET A 888 -16.06 20.63 -6.59
CA MET A 888 -16.94 20.02 -5.60
C MET A 888 -16.37 20.18 -4.17
N HIS A 889 -17.06 20.91 -3.31
CA HIS A 889 -16.72 21.00 -1.89
C HIS A 889 -17.34 19.82 -1.13
N CYS A 890 -16.52 19.01 -0.46
CA CYS A 890 -16.99 17.76 0.17
C CYS A 890 -16.32 17.50 1.52
N ALA A 891 -17.03 16.80 2.42
CA ALA A 891 -16.47 16.42 3.73
C ALA A 891 -15.65 15.11 3.69
N LYS A 892 -15.93 14.26 2.70
CA LYS A 892 -15.28 12.96 2.49
C LYS A 892 -14.65 12.93 1.10
N HIS A 893 -13.64 12.07 0.91
CA HIS A 893 -13.04 11.86 -0.40
C HIS A 893 -14.06 11.23 -1.36
N PRO A 894 -14.27 11.76 -2.57
CA PRO A 894 -15.19 11.18 -3.55
C PRO A 894 -14.65 9.87 -4.13
N GLU A 895 -15.49 8.83 -4.26
CA GLU A 895 -15.09 7.53 -4.82
C GLU A 895 -15.08 7.51 -6.36
N ASN A 896 -15.93 8.33 -7.00
CA ASN A 896 -16.04 8.45 -8.46
C ASN A 896 -16.05 9.93 -8.87
N LEU A 897 -14.94 10.43 -9.42
CA LEU A 897 -14.81 11.81 -9.90
C LEU A 897 -14.83 11.82 -11.44
N HIS A 898 -15.70 12.63 -12.04
CA HIS A 898 -15.76 12.80 -13.50
C HIS A 898 -14.42 13.32 -14.05
N LYS A 899 -14.11 12.97 -15.31
CA LYS A 899 -12.82 13.24 -15.98
C LYS A 899 -12.39 14.71 -16.02
N ASP A 900 -13.26 15.68 -15.73
CA ASP A 900 -12.93 17.11 -15.72
C ASP A 900 -13.29 17.86 -14.42
N LYS A 901 -13.68 17.15 -13.35
CA LYS A 901 -14.04 17.76 -12.06
C LYS A 901 -12.88 17.76 -11.05
N PHE A 902 -12.86 18.80 -10.22
CA PHE A 902 -11.95 18.97 -9.07
C PHE A 902 -12.75 18.90 -7.77
N PHE A 903 -12.08 18.68 -6.63
CA PHE A 903 -12.75 18.66 -5.33
C PHE A 903 -11.90 19.32 -4.24
N CYS A 904 -12.56 19.80 -3.17
CA CYS A 904 -11.93 20.50 -2.06
C CYS A 904 -12.52 20.04 -0.73
N ARG A 905 -11.68 19.48 0.14
CA ARG A 905 -12.08 19.03 1.50
C ARG A 905 -11.59 19.93 2.61
N PHE A 906 -10.45 20.56 2.39
CA PHE A 906 -9.75 21.33 3.41
C PHE A 906 -9.56 22.76 2.94
N SER A 907 -9.46 23.63 3.92
CA SER A 907 -9.10 25.02 3.79
C SER A 907 -7.85 25.28 4.61
N ARG A 908 -7.07 26.27 4.18
CA ARG A 908 -5.96 26.81 4.96
C ARG A 908 -6.23 28.25 5.35
N SER A 909 -5.86 28.60 6.57
CA SER A 909 -5.87 29.97 7.07
C SER A 909 -4.53 30.30 7.69
N VAL A 910 -4.10 31.54 7.49
CA VAL A 910 -2.80 32.05 7.90
C VAL A 910 -3.05 33.30 8.75
N ARG A 911 -2.67 33.28 10.03
CA ARG A 911 -2.85 34.42 10.96
C ARG A 911 -1.62 34.56 11.86
N GLY A 912 -0.88 35.65 11.71
CA GLY A 912 0.37 35.85 12.47
C GLY A 912 1.35 34.73 12.15
N GLU A 913 1.85 34.04 13.17
CA GLU A 913 2.76 32.88 13.03
C GLU A 913 2.02 31.54 12.89
N PHE A 914 0.68 31.54 12.89
CA PHE A 914 -0.13 30.32 12.90
C PHE A 914 -0.68 29.99 11.51
N LEU A 915 -0.41 28.76 11.06
CA LEU A 915 -1.10 28.12 9.94
C LEU A 915 -2.16 27.16 10.49
N THR A 916 -3.40 27.32 10.05
CA THR A 916 -4.52 26.46 10.42
C THR A 916 -5.03 25.72 9.20
N LEU A 917 -5.08 24.38 9.27
CA LEU A 917 -5.84 23.57 8.32
C LEU A 917 -7.18 23.21 8.95
N ALA A 918 -8.27 23.55 8.25
CA ALA A 918 -9.63 23.29 8.72
C ALA A 918 -10.45 22.62 7.61
N PRO A 919 -11.40 21.72 7.93
CA PRO A 919 -12.38 21.26 6.95
C PRO A 919 -13.10 22.45 6.30
N VAL A 920 -13.49 22.31 5.03
CA VAL A 920 -14.30 23.33 4.36
C VAL A 920 -15.58 23.61 5.15
N SER A 921 -15.95 24.89 5.24
CA SER A 921 -17.05 25.32 6.08
C SER A 921 -18.38 24.72 5.62
N PRO A 922 -19.32 24.39 6.55
CA PRO A 922 -20.58 23.75 6.18
C PRO A 922 -21.42 24.50 5.14
N HIS A 923 -21.30 25.83 5.01
CA HIS A 923 -22.06 26.58 4.01
C HIS A 923 -21.66 26.24 2.57
N LEU A 924 -20.40 25.82 2.34
CA LEU A 924 -19.91 25.36 1.04
C LEU A 924 -20.31 23.91 0.73
N LEU A 925 -20.69 23.13 1.75
CA LEU A 925 -21.09 21.72 1.58
C LEU A 925 -22.54 21.59 1.09
N ALA A 926 -22.80 20.56 0.28
CA ALA A 926 -24.15 20.16 -0.07
C ALA A 926 -24.96 19.80 1.20
N ARG A 927 -26.28 20.02 1.18
CA ARG A 927 -27.15 19.88 2.37
C ARG A 927 -27.05 18.50 3.03
N GLN A 928 -26.81 17.45 2.25
CA GLN A 928 -26.61 16.07 2.72
C GLN A 928 -25.27 15.85 3.45
N ASP A 929 -24.25 16.64 3.13
CA ASP A 929 -22.89 16.53 3.64
C ASP A 929 -22.60 17.50 4.79
N ARG A 930 -23.47 18.49 5.01
CA ARG A 930 -23.46 19.34 6.20
C ARG A 930 -23.62 18.45 7.42
N ARG A 931 -22.54 18.26 8.19
CA ARG A 931 -22.55 17.48 9.44
C ARG A 931 -23.83 17.80 10.22
N LYS A 932 -24.66 16.79 10.49
CA LYS A 932 -25.61 16.87 11.60
C LYS A 932 -24.76 17.21 12.83
N LYS A 933 -25.20 18.16 13.66
CA LYS A 933 -24.66 18.35 15.01
C LYS A 933 -24.91 17.06 15.81
N ALA A 934 -24.12 16.03 15.57
CA ALA A 934 -23.64 15.22 16.66
C ALA A 934 -22.60 16.14 17.30
N GLY A 935 -23.01 16.91 18.32
CA GLY A 935 -22.03 17.29 19.31
C GLY A 935 -21.31 16.01 19.72
N PHE A 936 -20.02 16.10 20.06
CA PHE A 936 -19.53 15.11 21.00
C PHE A 936 -20.58 15.09 22.11
N PRO A 937 -21.25 13.95 22.38
CA PRO A 937 -22.09 13.88 23.56
C PRO A 937 -21.24 14.45 24.70
N ASP A 938 -21.86 15.14 25.65
CA ASP A 938 -21.23 15.44 26.93
C ASP A 938 -20.84 14.11 27.58
N ALA A 939 -19.77 13.51 27.07
CA ALA A 939 -19.33 12.19 27.39
C ALA A 939 -18.68 12.36 28.75
N PRO A 940 -19.15 11.63 29.78
CA PRO A 940 -18.56 11.73 31.10
C PRO A 940 -17.03 11.55 31.00
N PRO A 941 -16.23 12.21 31.86
CA PRO A 941 -14.79 11.94 31.96
C PRO A 941 -14.59 10.42 32.10
N GLY A 942 -14.06 9.76 31.07
CA GLY A 942 -14.13 8.28 30.99
C GLY A 942 -14.24 7.67 29.59
N TRP A 943 -14.71 8.39 28.58
CA TRP A 943 -15.03 7.81 27.25
C TRP A 943 -14.06 8.18 26.12
N VAL A 944 -13.06 9.01 26.42
CA VAL A 944 -12.04 9.43 25.44
C VAL A 944 -10.73 8.77 25.78
N TRP A 945 -10.30 7.89 24.88
CA TRP A 945 -9.06 7.11 24.97
C TRP A 945 -7.87 7.89 24.45
N VAL A 946 -6.81 7.92 25.24
CA VAL A 946 -5.54 8.60 24.91
C VAL A 946 -4.49 7.57 24.57
N VAL A 947 -3.79 7.80 23.46
CA VAL A 947 -2.63 7.01 23.07
C VAL A 947 -1.41 7.92 23.07
N ASP A 948 -0.44 7.64 23.93
CA ASP A 948 0.80 8.41 24.03
C ASP A 948 1.91 7.75 23.21
N LEU A 949 2.40 8.47 22.21
CA LEU A 949 3.45 8.01 21.31
C LEU A 949 4.81 8.63 21.67
N THR A 950 4.89 9.36 22.79
CA THR A 950 6.12 10.02 23.24
C THR A 950 7.08 8.97 23.81
N PRO A 951 8.24 8.76 23.18
CA PRO A 951 9.15 7.71 23.61
C PRO A 951 9.79 8.06 24.95
N LYS A 952 9.77 7.10 25.90
CA LYS A 952 10.42 7.21 27.22
C LYS A 952 9.91 8.35 28.12
N VAL A 953 8.73 8.92 27.86
CA VAL A 953 8.14 10.00 28.68
C VAL A 953 6.64 9.75 28.88
N LEU A 954 6.20 9.55 30.13
CA LEU A 954 4.78 9.36 30.50
C LEU A 954 4.06 10.65 30.93
N GLY A 955 4.77 11.75 31.12
CA GLY A 955 4.21 13.02 31.62
C GLY A 955 3.00 13.56 30.81
N PRO A 956 2.98 13.48 29.47
CA PRO A 956 1.80 13.84 28.69
C PRO A 956 0.58 12.98 29.02
N MET A 957 0.75 11.65 29.06
CA MET A 957 -0.31 10.72 29.46
C MET A 957 -0.83 11.01 30.88
N GLU A 958 0.05 11.21 31.86
CA GLU A 958 -0.32 11.57 33.23
C GLU A 958 -1.10 12.88 33.31
N GLY A 959 -0.72 13.87 32.49
CA GLY A 959 -1.44 15.13 32.36
C GLY A 959 -2.87 14.94 31.82
N PHE A 960 -3.04 14.09 30.79
CA PHE A 960 -4.37 13.75 30.26
C PHE A 960 -5.20 12.94 31.26
N CYS A 961 -4.61 11.98 31.96
CA CYS A 961 -5.28 11.24 33.04
C CYS A 961 -5.76 12.17 34.15
N SER A 962 -4.91 13.12 34.57
CA SER A 962 -5.25 14.14 35.57
C SER A 962 -6.38 15.07 35.11
N ALA A 963 -6.53 15.26 33.80
CA ALA A 963 -7.63 16.00 33.19
C ALA A 963 -8.90 15.16 32.93
N GLY A 964 -8.95 13.91 33.39
CA GLY A 964 -10.12 13.03 33.34
C GLY A 964 -10.26 12.21 32.05
N TYR A 965 -9.21 12.14 31.22
CA TYR A 965 -9.16 11.27 30.04
C TYR A 965 -8.67 9.88 30.41
N GLN A 966 -9.08 8.85 29.64
CA GLN A 966 -8.69 7.48 29.93
C GLN A 966 -7.44 7.09 29.13
N PRO A 967 -6.37 6.62 29.78
CA PRO A 967 -5.21 6.11 29.08
C PRO A 967 -5.58 4.81 28.37
N PHE A 968 -5.22 4.66 27.10
CA PHE A 968 -5.46 3.45 26.32
C PHE A 968 -4.18 2.69 26.03
N ALA A 969 -3.14 3.39 25.57
CA ALA A 969 -1.85 2.78 25.29
C ALA A 969 -0.75 3.83 25.32
N ALA A 970 0.47 3.42 25.62
CA ALA A 970 1.62 4.25 25.40
C ALA A 970 2.84 3.43 24.94
N PHE A 971 3.80 4.07 24.25
CA PHE A 971 4.84 3.37 23.48
C PHE A 971 6.27 3.64 23.99
N GLN A 972 7.12 2.61 23.88
CA GLN A 972 8.58 2.68 24.07
C GLN A 972 9.03 3.03 25.50
N PHE A 973 8.55 2.24 26.48
CA PHE A 973 8.95 2.29 27.89
C PHE A 973 10.11 1.36 28.22
N ASP A 974 10.78 1.69 29.32
CA ASP A 974 11.82 0.88 29.92
C ASP A 974 11.16 -0.17 30.85
N GLU A 975 11.29 -1.46 30.50
CA GLU A 975 10.65 -2.58 31.20
C GLU A 975 11.06 -2.66 32.67
N ASP A 976 12.24 -2.13 33.05
CA ASP A 976 12.78 -2.23 34.41
C ASP A 976 12.41 -1.02 35.30
N ARG A 977 12.07 0.13 34.70
CA ARG A 977 11.81 1.39 35.45
C ARG A 977 10.35 1.78 35.55
N ASP A 978 9.52 1.40 34.57
CA ASP A 978 8.15 1.89 34.45
C ASP A 978 7.10 0.86 34.93
N VAL A 979 7.47 -0.14 35.74
CA VAL A 979 6.56 -1.22 36.19
C VAL A 979 5.39 -0.71 37.06
N THR A 980 5.56 0.42 37.73
CA THR A 980 4.59 0.99 38.69
C THR A 980 3.26 1.42 38.08
N TRP A 981 3.19 1.79 36.79
CA TRP A 981 1.92 2.19 36.16
C TRP A 981 0.99 0.99 35.90
N LYS A 982 1.53 -0.22 35.64
CA LYS A 982 0.72 -1.44 35.49
C LYS A 982 0.23 -2.00 36.82
N PHE A 983 1.08 -1.93 37.86
CA PHE A 983 0.76 -2.49 39.17
C PHE A 983 -0.27 -1.65 39.95
N ASN A 984 -0.34 -0.34 39.74
CA ASN A 984 -1.20 0.53 40.54
C ASN A 984 -2.64 0.70 40.02
N GLN A 985 -2.98 0.26 38.79
CA GLN A 985 -4.28 0.59 38.19
C GLN A 985 -5.07 -0.58 37.56
N LEU A 986 -4.50 -1.78 37.39
CA LEU A 986 -5.17 -2.87 36.65
C LEU A 986 -5.44 -4.16 37.44
N THR A 987 -5.07 -4.22 38.72
CA THR A 987 -5.11 -5.47 39.51
C THR A 987 -6.20 -5.53 40.57
N VAL A 988 -7.03 -4.49 40.72
CA VAL A 988 -8.12 -4.46 41.71
C VAL A 988 -9.41 -4.02 41.04
N ASP A 989 -10.45 -4.86 41.13
CA ASP A 989 -11.81 -4.48 40.73
C ASP A 989 -12.35 -3.48 41.77
N GLU A 990 -12.61 -2.23 41.37
CA GLU A 990 -13.04 -1.15 42.29
C GLU A 990 -14.40 -1.44 42.98
N VAL A 991 -15.20 -2.38 42.46
CA VAL A 991 -16.50 -2.75 43.01
C VAL A 991 -16.42 -3.98 43.91
N ARG A 992 -15.58 -4.96 43.57
CA ARG A 992 -15.41 -6.21 44.34
C ARG A 992 -14.26 -6.19 45.34
N ASN A 993 -13.31 -5.27 45.20
CA ASN A 993 -12.12 -5.12 46.05
C ASN A 993 -11.27 -6.40 46.15
N ASP A 994 -11.27 -7.21 45.08
CA ASP A 994 -10.44 -8.39 44.90
C ASP A 994 -9.62 -8.30 43.60
N SER A 995 -8.62 -9.17 43.47
CA SER A 995 -7.77 -9.21 42.29
C SER A 995 -8.45 -9.93 41.14
N LEU A 996 -8.42 -9.33 39.94
CA LEU A 996 -8.95 -9.94 38.73
C LEU A 996 -8.33 -11.33 38.52
N THR A 997 -9.15 -12.33 38.21
CA THR A 997 -8.65 -13.65 37.80
C THR A 997 -7.87 -13.54 36.49
N ILE A 998 -6.92 -14.45 36.25
CA ILE A 998 -6.16 -14.53 34.97
C ILE A 998 -7.10 -14.48 33.77
N ARG A 999 -8.27 -15.14 33.86
CA ARG A 999 -9.24 -15.18 32.78
C ARG A 999 -9.94 -13.84 32.56
N GLU A 1000 -10.36 -13.16 33.63
CA GLU A 1000 -10.95 -11.82 33.55
C GLU A 1000 -9.92 -10.82 32.99
N PHE A 1001 -8.67 -10.89 33.46
CA PHE A 1001 -7.60 -10.01 32.99
C PHE A 1001 -7.27 -10.24 31.51
N ALA A 1002 -7.22 -11.51 31.07
CA ALA A 1002 -7.00 -11.83 29.66
C ALA A 1002 -8.19 -11.45 28.75
N ARG A 1003 -9.43 -11.47 29.25
CA ARG A 1003 -10.59 -10.95 28.51
C ARG A 1003 -10.49 -9.44 28.29
N ILE A 1004 -10.05 -8.70 29.30
CA ILE A 1004 -9.84 -7.25 29.21
C ILE A 1004 -8.80 -6.93 28.13
N GLN A 1005 -7.75 -7.75 28.02
CA GLN A 1005 -6.76 -7.62 26.96
C GLN A 1005 -7.22 -8.15 25.58
N GLY A 1006 -8.41 -8.72 25.46
CA GLY A 1006 -8.99 -9.17 24.19
C GLY A 1006 -8.52 -10.56 23.74
N PHE A 1007 -8.07 -11.42 24.67
CA PHE A 1007 -7.88 -12.84 24.40
C PHE A 1007 -9.24 -13.55 24.33
N SER A 1008 -9.34 -14.52 23.41
CA SER A 1008 -10.52 -15.39 23.32
C SER A 1008 -10.62 -16.30 24.55
N ASP A 1009 -11.84 -16.68 24.91
CA ASP A 1009 -12.14 -17.47 26.12
C ASP A 1009 -11.57 -18.90 26.05
N ASP A 1010 -11.41 -19.43 24.84
CA ASP A 1010 -10.80 -20.72 24.54
C ASP A 1010 -9.26 -20.70 24.54
N PHE A 1011 -8.63 -19.53 24.70
CA PHE A 1011 -7.18 -19.42 24.78
C PHE A 1011 -6.67 -19.84 26.16
N VAL A 1012 -5.86 -20.91 26.21
CA VAL A 1012 -5.35 -21.51 27.45
C VAL A 1012 -3.95 -20.98 27.77
N PHE A 1013 -3.77 -20.43 28.98
CA PHE A 1013 -2.46 -20.05 29.50
C PHE A 1013 -1.86 -21.23 30.29
N TYR A 1014 -0.61 -21.59 30.00
CA TYR A 1014 0.13 -22.67 30.67
C TYR A 1014 1.19 -22.11 31.62
N GLY A 1015 1.38 -22.76 32.77
CA GLY A 1015 2.38 -22.41 33.79
C GLY A 1015 1.76 -22.30 35.20
N SER A 1016 2.57 -21.90 36.19
CA SER A 1016 2.05 -21.49 37.51
C SER A 1016 1.12 -20.27 37.38
N ASN A 1017 0.29 -20.00 38.38
CA ASN A 1017 -0.60 -18.83 38.36
C ASN A 1017 0.20 -17.53 38.17
N GLU A 1018 1.34 -17.37 38.84
CA GLU A 1018 2.24 -16.22 38.66
C GLU A 1018 2.72 -16.10 37.21
N ASN A 1019 3.22 -17.18 36.60
CA ASN A 1019 3.66 -17.18 35.20
C ASN A 1019 2.51 -16.85 34.23
N GLN A 1020 1.29 -17.26 34.55
CA GLN A 1020 0.12 -16.95 33.73
C GLN A 1020 -0.26 -15.46 33.86
N TYR A 1021 -0.22 -14.88 35.07
CA TYR A 1021 -0.39 -13.45 35.26
C TYR A 1021 0.70 -12.65 34.53
N ASP A 1022 1.96 -13.04 34.62
CA ASP A 1022 3.06 -12.39 33.91
C ASP A 1022 2.87 -12.46 32.40
N ARG A 1023 2.47 -13.62 31.87
CA ARG A 1023 2.21 -13.81 30.44
C ARG A 1023 1.07 -12.95 29.93
N VAL A 1024 -0.01 -12.79 30.70
CA VAL A 1024 -1.08 -11.86 30.34
C VAL A 1024 -0.59 -10.42 30.49
N THR A 1025 0.14 -10.07 31.55
CA THR A 1025 0.64 -8.71 31.80
C THR A 1025 1.62 -8.21 30.73
N LEU A 1026 2.46 -9.11 30.22
CA LEU A 1026 3.47 -8.84 29.19
C LEU A 1026 2.92 -8.97 27.77
N ALA A 1027 1.73 -9.54 27.59
CA ALA A 1027 1.13 -9.68 26.28
C ALA A 1027 0.70 -8.33 25.69
N GLN A 1028 0.90 -8.19 24.38
CA GLN A 1028 0.28 -7.13 23.60
C GLN A 1028 -1.17 -7.55 23.28
N PRO A 1029 -2.19 -6.71 23.53
CA PRO A 1029 -3.59 -7.04 23.29
C PRO A 1029 -3.82 -7.58 21.86
N PRO A 1030 -4.34 -8.80 21.67
CA PRO A 1030 -4.46 -9.42 20.35
C PRO A 1030 -5.27 -8.61 19.33
N ALA A 1031 -6.29 -7.89 19.78
CA ALA A 1031 -7.09 -7.00 18.93
C ALA A 1031 -6.26 -5.81 18.40
N VAL A 1032 -5.37 -5.25 19.22
CA VAL A 1032 -4.47 -4.15 18.84
C VAL A 1032 -3.39 -4.66 17.90
N ALA A 1033 -2.77 -5.81 18.21
CA ALA A 1033 -1.80 -6.44 17.33
C ALA A 1033 -2.41 -6.75 15.95
N ARG A 1034 -3.66 -7.24 15.92
CA ARG A 1034 -4.42 -7.47 14.69
C ARG A 1034 -4.72 -6.17 13.94
N ALA A 1035 -5.21 -5.13 14.62
CA ALA A 1035 -5.51 -3.86 13.98
C ALA A 1035 -4.25 -3.19 13.40
N ALA A 1036 -3.13 -3.23 14.12
CA ALA A 1036 -1.84 -2.77 13.64
C ALA A 1036 -1.36 -3.59 12.44
N ALA A 1037 -1.44 -4.93 12.51
CA ALA A 1037 -1.08 -5.81 11.40
C ALA A 1037 -1.97 -5.59 10.16
N GLU A 1038 -3.28 -5.38 10.34
CA GLU A 1038 -4.21 -5.06 9.26
C GLU A 1038 -3.90 -3.69 8.65
N ARG A 1039 -3.45 -2.72 9.44
CA ARG A 1039 -3.05 -1.40 8.92
C ARG A 1039 -1.70 -1.40 8.24
N ILE A 1040 -0.72 -2.11 8.79
CA ILE A 1040 0.56 -2.39 8.13
C ILE A 1040 0.31 -3.14 6.82
N LYS A 1041 -0.58 -4.14 6.81
CA LYS A 1041 -1.00 -4.86 5.60
C LYS A 1041 -1.65 -3.93 4.58
N ALA A 1042 -2.54 -3.04 5.01
CA ALA A 1042 -3.18 -2.05 4.14
C ALA A 1042 -2.16 -1.05 3.56
N VAL A 1043 -1.19 -0.62 4.34
CA VAL A 1043 -0.08 0.24 3.89
C VAL A 1043 0.83 -0.51 2.91
N ILE A 1044 1.21 -1.76 3.20
CA ILE A 1044 2.00 -2.63 2.31
C ILE A 1044 1.25 -2.90 0.99
N GLN A 1045 -0.07 -3.08 1.05
CA GLN A 1045 -0.89 -3.30 -0.14
C GLN A 1045 -0.99 -2.02 -0.99
N ARG A 1046 -1.16 -0.85 -0.36
CA ARG A 1046 -1.14 0.45 -1.04
C ARG A 1046 0.24 0.81 -1.58
N SER A 1047 1.31 0.42 -0.91
CA SER A 1047 2.69 0.63 -1.36
C SER A 1047 3.09 -0.33 -2.49
N LYS A 1048 2.27 -1.34 -2.82
CA LYS A 1048 2.46 -2.22 -3.98
C LYS A 1048 1.77 -1.71 -5.25
N GLU A 1049 0.87 -0.74 -5.16
CA GLU A 1049 0.24 -0.07 -6.32
C GLU A 1049 1.02 1.16 -6.79
N VAL A 1050 2.03 1.58 -6.04
CA VAL A 1050 3.02 2.57 -6.49
C VAL A 1050 4.20 1.77 -7.08
N LYS A 1051 4.48 1.94 -8.37
CA LYS A 1051 5.74 1.46 -8.95
C LYS A 1051 6.88 2.06 -8.11
N LEU A 1052 7.72 1.20 -7.54
CA LEU A 1052 8.96 1.60 -6.91
C LEU A 1052 9.86 2.24 -7.98
N ILE A 1053 9.83 3.58 -8.02
CA ILE A 1053 10.99 4.34 -8.46
C ILE A 1053 12.04 4.12 -7.38
N ASP A 1054 13.20 3.60 -7.77
CA ASP A 1054 14.35 3.41 -6.90
C ASP A 1054 14.72 4.71 -6.20
N PHE A 1055 14.43 4.78 -4.90
CA PHE A 1055 15.10 5.65 -3.96
C PHE A 1055 15.56 4.80 -2.77
N THR A 1056 16.81 4.36 -2.89
CA THR A 1056 17.83 4.20 -1.84
C THR A 1056 17.32 3.95 -0.43
N ALA A 1057 17.62 2.75 0.08
CA ALA A 1057 17.40 2.41 1.47
C ALA A 1057 18.27 3.29 2.37
N THR A 1058 17.65 3.88 3.40
CA THR A 1058 18.32 4.11 4.68
C THR A 1058 17.71 3.16 5.68
N GLU A 1059 18.55 2.24 6.13
CA GLU A 1059 18.28 1.22 7.13
C GLU A 1059 17.90 1.87 8.46
N ARG A 1060 16.84 1.31 9.08
CA ARG A 1060 16.70 1.31 10.54
C ARG A 1060 17.61 0.23 11.14
N PRO A 1061 18.07 0.37 12.39
CA PRO A 1061 19.23 -0.32 12.94
C PRO A 1061 18.93 -1.82 13.20
N ASN A 1062 19.86 -2.69 12.81
CA ASN A 1062 19.80 -4.10 13.14
C ASN A 1062 20.09 -4.34 14.63
N LYS A 1063 19.13 -4.99 15.30
CA LYS A 1063 19.29 -5.64 16.61
C LYS A 1063 20.46 -6.64 16.55
N ARG A 1064 21.35 -6.55 17.53
CA ARG A 1064 22.41 -7.54 17.80
C ARG A 1064 21.82 -8.94 17.91
N ARG A 1065 22.44 -9.88 17.20
CA ARG A 1065 22.26 -11.32 17.36
C ARG A 1065 22.93 -11.72 18.68
N ARG A 1066 22.19 -12.35 19.59
CA ARG A 1066 22.73 -12.97 20.80
C ARG A 1066 23.38 -14.28 20.35
N GLU A 1067 24.68 -14.42 20.60
CA GLU A 1067 25.39 -15.70 20.48
C GLU A 1067 24.89 -16.62 21.60
N GLU A 1068 24.46 -17.82 21.22
CA GLU A 1068 24.33 -18.94 22.14
C GLU A 1068 25.75 -19.40 22.48
N VAL A 1069 26.17 -19.19 23.72
CA VAL A 1069 27.32 -19.85 24.32
C VAL A 1069 26.76 -21.05 25.09
N GLU A 1070 27.24 -22.24 24.73
CA GLU A 1070 27.13 -23.44 25.56
C GLU A 1070 27.90 -23.22 26.87
N GLU A 1071 27.17 -23.01 27.97
CA GLU A 1071 27.27 -23.66 29.29
C GLU A 1071 26.36 -22.96 30.32
#